data_AF-A0A8B8CNU8-F1
#
_entry.id   AF-A0A8B8CNU8-F1
#
_cell.length_a   1.000
_cell.length_b   1.000
_cell.length_c   1.000
_cell.angle_alpha   90.00
_cell.angle_beta   90.00
_cell.angle_gamma   90.00
#
_symmetry.space_group_name_H-M   'P 1'
#
loop_
_entity.id
_entity.type
_entity.pdbx_description
1 polymer ?
#
loop_
_entity_poly.entity_id
_entity_poly.type
_entity_poly.pdbx_seq_one_letter_code
_entity_poly.pdbx_strand_id
1 'polypeptide(L)'
;MATSNQGTRPPEDRTRFFRLSLIIDDELTQILRDLLHNEVHPSLIYKVIQRKYLSKLRPDQVVVIKNANTHGYQEFDITLLYTLLRNVCQNITPPSQGWGVSAMPSPNEVTVGDDIKRIHIIRNTLFGHIPEAAISETDFKEYLSIISDICTRMHALLNKDYAKRLQDAKDCSIDSDTEKKYQEQIKTMAEEEKTIRDMLQNIQGTSKARINVERKRQKTIKQAFAGKKVRLSQLEEQLSSSTSDIKEDIDSLGIDYLRHNLPSDHRTFPMIAEKLEIPQEILYWSLENREKFVRSMKVGNISVFNGRAMVIGCARAGKTTLVKKIKGDKDLETTSTSGIEIHSHAFKLNSDESTIIVSTDEEKEKGCLSLNPGMLDRYDEKTQKTSVGVNVNVVPDQSNVTSPREENHVVDNASNSPSSTEGTFNPNNSASAVYVTPGTGISYATLEQNIDLNNCVPSVNMDNLKMLGLLDFAGHSAYYACHHIFFSPRAIFILVVDMTKDLNSIATEACTKEGLIYSNWTYADYIKYWLGSIHTYSSKVAPVILAFSHSEDNGADPKKALQYFNKICDCLPRKLLDHLDKRRIYSFQKQSDKNVEAFKECLADTVKSQSHWGERVPISWTKLEAVLKKLKESNYIVSFSNLLRLVLDLKINTEEDLLNALIFFNDTGVILFRSEIKDMIILDVQWLVDAFKRIIFDEEHMEAMEMRDFAEFQELNEHGLLSSKVLNVLWQNSDFYQHKHSLVNHMKQLDMLAELSKELWYVPCMNKQKYSWEILNNCNVSSRFCFLFEFLPFIIYHRLVVACINDSNMGMKPWKRSERMCIFHTVTILTYKNDTHRVLIAICDNKERTHRDFPYSIEIQINVTKPREIDTRLTSKLKKEISDKLTVLRRGILSSEFYPHVGYRCRLETFGKNVESHIITEEEMSGSEYDCPKCSQPHIVDVGSIRRFWEKDEPHTPWTDILSDVGLMNVAKQLGAEWTQVVGHLGLKQAEIDQIKLDNPYNTINQITIALQRWRDRQEGQADTILQQLFSALRSCDRTDMLEDIQEKYNITERSRNHASSSDKEKITNLNSSTSY
;
A
#
# COMPACT_ATOMS: atom_id res chain seq x y z
N MET A 1 -3.23 36.58 -3.49
CA MET A 1 -3.25 37.70 -2.51
C MET A 1 -4.64 38.29 -2.56
N ALA A 2 -5.46 38.17 -1.52
CA ALA A 2 -6.88 38.60 -1.57
C ALA A 2 -7.52 38.84 -0.17
N THR A 3 -6.76 39.26 0.84
CA THR A 3 -7.26 39.39 2.23
C THR A 3 -6.71 40.63 2.95
N SER A 4 -6.82 41.80 2.33
CA SER A 4 -6.67 43.11 3.01
C SER A 4 -7.17 44.26 2.14
N ASN A 5 -8.46 44.60 2.28
CA ASN A 5 -9.02 45.97 2.29
C ASN A 5 -10.55 45.90 2.19
N GLN A 6 -11.26 46.19 3.30
CA GLN A 6 -12.67 46.55 3.23
C GLN A 6 -12.81 48.05 2.99
N GLY A 7 -12.88 48.47 1.73
CA GLY A 7 -13.38 49.80 1.37
C GLY A 7 -12.69 50.47 0.18
N THR A 8 -13.41 50.55 -0.95
CA THR A 8 -13.26 51.62 -1.96
C THR A 8 -14.41 51.67 -2.98
N ARG A 9 -15.10 50.55 -3.26
CA ARG A 9 -16.20 50.47 -4.25
C ARG A 9 -17.62 50.43 -3.63
N PRO A 10 -18.67 50.91 -4.34
CA PRO A 10 -20.05 50.87 -3.88
C PRO A 10 -20.58 49.46 -3.55
N PRO A 11 -21.58 49.32 -2.66
CA PRO A 11 -22.22 48.03 -2.37
C PRO A 11 -22.82 47.37 -3.64
N GLU A 12 -23.42 48.17 -4.52
CA GLU A 12 -24.03 47.67 -5.76
C GLU A 12 -23.04 46.97 -6.70
N ASP A 13 -21.77 47.39 -6.75
CA ASP A 13 -20.75 46.73 -7.59
C ASP A 13 -20.47 45.32 -7.08
N ARG A 14 -20.61 45.08 -5.77
CA ARG A 14 -20.53 43.73 -5.16
C ARG A 14 -21.76 42.91 -5.50
N THR A 15 -22.96 43.50 -5.40
CA THR A 15 -24.21 42.83 -5.81
C THR A 15 -24.19 42.46 -7.30
N ARG A 16 -23.67 43.33 -8.17
CA ARG A 16 -23.42 43.05 -9.60
C ARG A 16 -22.42 41.91 -9.78
N PHE A 17 -21.34 41.87 -8.99
CA PHE A 17 -20.32 40.83 -9.05
C PHE A 17 -20.89 39.46 -8.65
N PHE A 18 -21.57 39.36 -7.49
CA PHE A 18 -22.20 38.10 -7.06
C PHE A 18 -23.30 37.63 -8.01
N ARG A 19 -24.11 38.55 -8.57
CA ARG A 19 -25.11 38.19 -9.59
C ARG A 19 -24.47 37.65 -10.87
N LEU A 20 -23.29 38.14 -11.25
CA LEU A 20 -22.55 37.61 -12.40
C LEU A 20 -21.87 36.26 -12.09
N SER A 21 -21.35 36.05 -10.87
CA SER A 21 -20.86 34.74 -10.42
C SER A 21 -21.97 33.68 -10.48
N LEU A 22 -23.15 33.97 -9.93
CA LEU A 22 -24.33 33.08 -10.00
C LEU A 22 -24.65 32.65 -11.44
N ILE A 23 -24.70 33.61 -12.37
CA ILE A 23 -24.99 33.34 -13.80
C ILE A 23 -23.86 32.49 -14.44
N ILE A 24 -22.60 32.68 -14.06
CA ILE A 24 -21.51 31.83 -14.55
C ILE A 24 -21.64 30.40 -13.99
N ASP A 25 -21.77 30.26 -12.67
CA ASP A 25 -21.64 28.98 -11.99
C ASP A 25 -22.89 28.09 -12.12
N ASP A 26 -24.10 28.66 -12.20
CA ASP A 26 -25.35 27.89 -12.32
C ASP A 26 -25.88 27.81 -13.77
N GLU A 27 -25.76 28.89 -14.58
CA GLU A 27 -26.29 28.93 -15.96
C GLU A 27 -25.24 28.52 -17.01
N LEU A 28 -24.08 29.19 -17.05
CA LEU A 28 -23.05 28.85 -18.05
C LEU A 28 -22.47 27.45 -17.83
N THR A 29 -22.27 27.02 -16.57
CA THR A 29 -21.88 25.64 -16.28
C THR A 29 -22.91 24.64 -16.80
N GLN A 30 -24.21 24.89 -16.66
CA GLN A 30 -25.24 23.96 -17.13
C GLN A 30 -25.32 23.91 -18.66
N ILE A 31 -25.07 25.02 -19.37
CA ILE A 31 -24.87 25.01 -20.83
C ILE A 31 -23.71 24.07 -21.21
N LEU A 32 -22.56 24.17 -20.53
CA LEU A 32 -21.41 23.30 -20.78
C LEU A 32 -21.68 21.82 -20.43
N ARG A 33 -22.44 21.54 -19.37
CA ARG A 33 -22.88 20.18 -19.00
C ARG A 33 -23.82 19.59 -20.06
N ASP A 34 -24.73 20.41 -20.59
CA ASP A 34 -25.69 19.99 -21.61
C ASP A 34 -25.01 19.72 -22.96
N LEU A 35 -24.04 20.56 -23.35
CA LEU A 35 -23.17 20.31 -24.51
C LEU A 35 -22.40 18.99 -24.37
N LEU A 36 -21.81 18.74 -23.20
CA LEU A 36 -21.05 17.50 -22.95
C LEU A 36 -21.97 16.27 -22.98
N HIS A 37 -23.22 16.39 -22.51
CA HIS A 37 -24.21 15.31 -22.52
C HIS A 37 -24.68 14.97 -23.94
N ASN A 38 -24.79 15.96 -24.82
CA ASN A 38 -25.16 15.77 -26.22
C ASN A 38 -24.04 15.05 -27.01
N GLU A 39 -22.77 15.30 -26.69
CA GLU A 39 -21.61 14.65 -27.31
C GLU A 39 -21.28 13.27 -26.71
N VAL A 40 -21.37 13.12 -25.40
CA VAL A 40 -20.98 11.90 -24.67
C VAL A 40 -21.93 11.64 -23.51
N HIS A 41 -22.60 10.50 -23.53
CA HIS A 41 -23.46 10.08 -22.42
C HIS A 41 -22.62 9.79 -21.14
N PRO A 42 -23.07 10.20 -19.93
CA PRO A 42 -22.28 10.06 -18.69
C PRO A 42 -21.83 8.63 -18.34
N SER A 43 -22.56 7.60 -18.78
CA SER A 43 -22.13 6.19 -18.59
C SER A 43 -20.92 5.77 -19.44
N LEU A 44 -20.55 6.58 -20.43
CA LEU A 44 -19.44 6.33 -21.35
C LEU A 44 -18.22 7.22 -21.07
N ILE A 45 -18.40 8.39 -20.44
CA ILE A 45 -17.36 9.42 -20.28
C ILE A 45 -16.04 8.87 -19.71
N TYR A 46 -16.12 8.05 -18.66
CA TYR A 46 -14.95 7.44 -18.02
C TYR A 46 -14.22 6.45 -18.96
N LYS A 47 -14.95 5.70 -19.79
CA LYS A 47 -14.39 4.77 -20.79
C LYS A 47 -13.72 5.52 -21.95
N VAL A 48 -14.23 6.69 -22.32
CA VAL A 48 -13.62 7.55 -23.36
C VAL A 48 -12.35 8.21 -22.81
N ILE A 49 -12.41 8.82 -21.62
CA ILE A 49 -11.28 9.49 -20.96
C ILE A 49 -10.14 8.51 -20.61
N GLN A 50 -10.48 7.28 -20.22
CA GLN A 50 -9.52 6.19 -19.94
C GLN A 50 -8.52 5.93 -21.07
N ARG A 51 -8.86 6.27 -22.33
CA ARG A 51 -8.03 5.95 -23.49
C ARG A 51 -6.86 6.92 -23.71
N LYS A 52 -6.96 8.20 -23.34
CA LYS A 52 -5.91 9.22 -23.64
C LYS A 52 -5.69 10.35 -22.61
N TYR A 53 -6.58 10.58 -21.64
CA TYR A 53 -6.58 11.84 -20.88
C TYR A 53 -6.49 11.74 -19.35
N LEU A 54 -6.56 10.54 -18.75
CA LEU A 54 -6.44 10.39 -17.29
C LEU A 54 -5.17 10.98 -16.67
N SER A 55 -4.04 11.01 -17.40
CA SER A 55 -2.76 11.55 -16.94
C SER A 55 -2.68 13.09 -16.92
N LYS A 56 -3.69 13.79 -17.45
CA LYS A 56 -3.76 15.26 -17.52
C LYS A 56 -4.83 15.86 -16.61
N LEU A 57 -5.49 15.04 -15.79
CA LEU A 57 -6.59 15.42 -14.90
C LEU A 57 -6.16 15.29 -13.44
N ARG A 58 -6.66 16.17 -12.57
CA ARG A 58 -6.34 16.11 -11.13
C ARG A 58 -7.00 14.90 -10.46
N PRO A 59 -6.46 14.34 -9.36
CA PRO A 59 -7.02 13.16 -8.70
C PRO A 59 -8.50 13.32 -8.28
N ASP A 60 -8.88 14.51 -7.81
CA ASP A 60 -10.24 14.96 -7.53
C ASP A 60 -11.17 14.82 -8.75
N GLN A 61 -10.79 15.42 -9.88
CA GLN A 61 -11.52 15.31 -11.15
C GLN A 61 -11.66 13.84 -11.61
N VAL A 62 -10.65 13.00 -11.37
CA VAL A 62 -10.68 11.57 -11.69
C VAL A 62 -11.64 10.77 -10.78
N VAL A 63 -11.96 11.25 -9.57
CA VAL A 63 -13.04 10.67 -8.74
C VAL A 63 -14.40 11.08 -9.30
N VAL A 64 -14.62 12.37 -9.53
CA VAL A 64 -15.87 12.91 -10.10
C VAL A 64 -16.22 12.24 -11.44
N ILE A 65 -15.25 12.05 -12.33
CA ILE A 65 -15.46 11.37 -13.63
C ILE A 65 -15.85 9.89 -13.48
N LYS A 66 -15.40 9.18 -12.43
CA LYS A 66 -15.86 7.80 -12.15
C LYS A 66 -17.32 7.78 -11.68
N ASN A 67 -17.71 8.79 -10.89
CA ASN A 67 -19.05 8.94 -10.35
C ASN A 67 -20.08 9.42 -11.38
N ALA A 68 -19.65 9.87 -12.56
CA ALA A 68 -20.53 10.41 -13.60
C ALA A 68 -21.59 9.42 -14.10
N ASN A 69 -21.36 8.11 -13.99
CA ASN A 69 -22.35 7.07 -14.33
C ASN A 69 -23.54 7.02 -13.34
N THR A 70 -23.42 7.62 -12.15
CA THR A 70 -24.50 7.69 -11.14
C THR A 70 -24.98 9.12 -10.86
N HIS A 71 -24.09 10.12 -10.93
CA HIS A 71 -24.40 11.53 -10.61
C HIS A 71 -24.47 12.44 -11.85
N GLY A 72 -24.31 11.88 -13.05
CA GLY A 72 -24.29 12.64 -14.31
C GLY A 72 -23.10 13.60 -14.37
N TYR A 73 -23.34 14.83 -14.83
CA TYR A 73 -22.33 15.89 -14.89
C TYR A 73 -22.52 16.98 -13.83
N GLN A 74 -23.36 16.75 -12.81
CA GLN A 74 -23.68 17.78 -11.80
C GLN A 74 -22.49 18.16 -10.90
N GLU A 75 -21.56 17.23 -10.68
CA GLU A 75 -20.31 17.46 -9.95
C GLU A 75 -19.21 18.11 -10.82
N PHE A 76 -19.44 18.34 -12.12
CA PHE A 76 -18.40 18.83 -13.03
C PHE A 76 -18.33 20.37 -13.02
N ASP A 77 -17.13 20.91 -12.83
CA ASP A 77 -16.83 22.35 -12.86
C ASP A 77 -16.51 22.89 -14.27
N ILE A 78 -16.58 24.22 -14.48
CA ILE A 78 -16.33 24.87 -15.78
C ILE A 78 -14.94 24.53 -16.38
N THR A 79 -13.91 24.40 -15.54
CA THR A 79 -12.54 24.06 -15.97
C THR A 79 -12.48 22.63 -16.48
N LEU A 80 -13.10 21.69 -15.76
CA LEU A 80 -13.21 20.30 -16.18
C LEU A 80 -14.05 20.19 -17.46
N LEU A 81 -15.22 20.82 -17.50
CA LEU A 81 -16.10 20.82 -18.68
C LEU A 81 -15.40 21.39 -19.92
N TYR A 82 -14.77 22.56 -19.83
CA TYR A 82 -13.95 23.12 -20.91
C TYR A 82 -12.84 22.16 -21.35
N THR A 83 -12.18 21.50 -20.41
CA THR A 83 -11.12 20.51 -20.70
C THR A 83 -11.65 19.29 -21.43
N LEU A 84 -12.86 18.81 -21.09
CA LEU A 84 -13.47 17.66 -21.78
C LEU A 84 -14.03 18.05 -23.15
N LEU A 85 -14.80 19.14 -23.23
CA LEU A 85 -15.37 19.66 -24.48
C LEU A 85 -14.29 19.96 -25.54
N ARG A 86 -13.12 20.46 -25.11
CA ARG A 86 -11.97 20.73 -25.99
C ARG A 86 -11.27 19.47 -26.52
N ASN A 87 -11.13 18.43 -25.69
CA ASN A 87 -10.17 17.34 -25.92
C ASN A 87 -10.83 15.97 -26.18
N VAL A 88 -12.12 15.82 -25.88
CA VAL A 88 -12.84 14.53 -25.88
C VAL A 88 -14.00 14.53 -26.89
N CYS A 89 -14.74 15.63 -26.97
CA CYS A 89 -15.82 15.83 -27.94
C CYS A 89 -15.24 16.03 -29.35
N GLN A 90 -15.84 15.40 -30.37
CA GLN A 90 -15.31 15.38 -31.73
C GLN A 90 -16.14 16.22 -32.72
N ASN A 91 -17.42 16.46 -32.44
CA ASN A 91 -18.28 17.24 -33.32
C ASN A 91 -18.29 18.73 -32.95
N ILE A 92 -17.77 19.10 -31.76
CA ILE A 92 -17.56 20.49 -31.36
C ILE A 92 -16.48 21.12 -32.24
N THR A 93 -16.89 22.04 -33.10
CA THR A 93 -15.99 22.81 -33.95
C THR A 93 -15.05 23.64 -33.07
N PRO A 94 -13.72 23.64 -33.32
CA PRO A 94 -12.79 24.52 -32.61
C PRO A 94 -13.17 26.01 -32.75
N PRO A 95 -12.77 26.88 -31.80
CA PRO A 95 -12.92 28.32 -31.92
C PRO A 95 -12.26 28.85 -33.21
N SER A 96 -12.79 29.95 -33.74
CA SER A 96 -12.29 30.63 -34.94
C SER A 96 -10.81 31.05 -34.81
N GLN A 97 -10.39 31.43 -33.60
CA GLN A 97 -8.98 31.73 -33.25
C GLN A 97 -8.20 30.54 -32.66
N GLY A 98 -8.81 29.35 -32.60
CA GLY A 98 -8.22 28.14 -32.04
C GLY A 98 -8.17 28.05 -30.50
N TRP A 99 -7.93 26.85 -30.00
CA TRP A 99 -7.95 26.55 -28.56
C TRP A 99 -6.69 27.00 -27.81
N GLY A 100 -6.74 28.17 -27.18
CA GLY A 100 -5.72 28.60 -26.21
C GLY A 100 -5.39 30.09 -26.22
N VAL A 101 -5.79 30.80 -27.27
CA VAL A 101 -5.67 32.26 -27.37
C VAL A 101 -6.32 32.96 -26.16
N SER A 102 -5.71 34.03 -25.64
CA SER A 102 -6.21 34.77 -24.47
C SER A 102 -7.22 35.87 -24.83
N ALA A 103 -7.23 36.34 -26.08
CA ALA A 103 -8.19 37.31 -26.58
C ALA A 103 -9.62 36.75 -26.61
N MET A 104 -10.59 37.62 -26.37
CA MET A 104 -12.03 37.31 -26.42
C MET A 104 -12.50 37.20 -27.88
N PRO A 105 -13.17 36.10 -28.31
CA PRO A 105 -13.70 35.97 -29.67
C PRO A 105 -14.71 37.08 -30.00
N SER A 106 -14.49 37.76 -31.12
CA SER A 106 -15.25 38.93 -31.56
C SER A 106 -16.73 38.60 -31.84
N PRO A 107 -17.68 39.56 -31.79
CA PRO A 107 -19.12 39.25 -31.91
C PRO A 107 -19.54 38.49 -33.18
N ASN A 108 -18.73 38.53 -34.24
CA ASN A 108 -19.00 37.83 -35.50
C ASN A 108 -18.56 36.35 -35.51
N GLU A 109 -17.72 35.93 -34.55
CA GLU A 109 -17.18 34.57 -34.47
C GLU A 109 -18.15 33.67 -33.67
N VAL A 110 -19.22 33.23 -34.34
CA VAL A 110 -20.40 32.63 -33.68
C VAL A 110 -20.40 31.08 -33.62
N THR A 111 -19.23 30.44 -33.60
CA THR A 111 -19.15 28.98 -33.48
C THR A 111 -19.39 28.49 -32.04
N VAL A 112 -19.76 27.21 -31.89
CA VAL A 112 -19.90 26.55 -30.58
C VAL A 112 -18.58 26.58 -29.80
N GLY A 113 -17.44 26.40 -30.49
CA GLY A 113 -16.11 26.54 -29.89
C GLY A 113 -15.83 27.95 -29.40
N ASP A 114 -16.20 28.98 -30.17
CA ASP A 114 -16.06 30.38 -29.76
C ASP A 114 -16.89 30.71 -28.52
N ASP A 115 -18.12 30.20 -28.41
CA ASP A 115 -18.96 30.42 -27.23
C ASP A 115 -18.45 29.66 -25.99
N ILE A 116 -18.01 28.41 -26.13
CA ILE A 116 -17.30 27.68 -25.05
C ILE A 116 -16.05 28.47 -24.60
N LYS A 117 -15.35 29.10 -25.55
CA LYS A 117 -14.17 29.93 -25.30
C LYS A 117 -14.51 31.25 -24.62
N ARG A 118 -15.63 31.90 -24.97
CA ARG A 118 -16.17 33.09 -24.29
C ARG A 118 -16.51 32.77 -22.84
N ILE A 119 -17.26 31.70 -22.57
CA ILE A 119 -17.59 31.26 -21.19
C ILE A 119 -16.32 31.10 -20.34
N HIS A 120 -15.31 30.40 -20.88
CA HIS A 120 -14.04 30.18 -20.19
C HIS A 120 -13.25 31.47 -19.93
N ILE A 121 -13.26 32.43 -20.86
CA ILE A 121 -12.61 33.74 -20.67
C ILE A 121 -13.36 34.57 -19.63
N ILE A 122 -14.69 34.69 -19.72
CA ILE A 122 -15.51 35.45 -18.73
C ILE A 122 -15.25 34.92 -17.33
N ARG A 123 -15.33 33.60 -17.13
CA ARG A 123 -15.03 32.92 -15.85
C ARG A 123 -13.62 33.25 -15.34
N ASN A 124 -12.59 33.07 -16.17
CA ASN A 124 -11.21 33.29 -15.74
C ASN A 124 -10.89 34.78 -15.50
N THR A 125 -11.52 35.70 -16.23
CA THR A 125 -11.38 37.14 -15.98
C THR A 125 -12.03 37.52 -14.66
N LEU A 126 -13.27 37.04 -14.39
CA LEU A 126 -13.99 37.34 -13.15
C LEU A 126 -13.25 36.83 -11.91
N PHE A 127 -12.82 35.56 -11.91
CA PHE A 127 -12.24 34.91 -10.73
C PHE A 127 -10.70 35.01 -10.63
N GLY A 128 -9.99 35.18 -11.76
CA GLY A 128 -8.52 35.16 -11.80
C GLY A 128 -7.85 36.54 -11.98
N HIS A 129 -8.61 37.59 -12.32
CA HIS A 129 -8.07 38.91 -12.66
C HIS A 129 -8.72 40.12 -11.99
N ILE A 130 -9.91 40.01 -11.36
CA ILE A 130 -10.48 41.14 -10.61
C ILE A 130 -9.89 41.16 -9.17
N PRO A 131 -9.26 42.27 -8.72
CA PRO A 131 -8.56 42.32 -7.44
C PRO A 131 -9.48 42.49 -6.21
N GLU A 132 -10.75 42.84 -6.42
CA GLU A 132 -11.79 42.98 -5.40
C GLU A 132 -13.08 42.33 -5.93
N ALA A 133 -13.93 41.77 -5.05
CA ALA A 133 -15.22 41.17 -5.42
C ALA A 133 -16.29 42.23 -5.77
N ALA A 134 -16.03 43.05 -6.81
CA ALA A 134 -16.85 44.19 -7.22
C ALA A 134 -16.63 44.52 -8.70
N ILE A 135 -17.71 44.61 -9.48
CA ILE A 135 -17.70 44.89 -10.94
C ILE A 135 -18.51 46.14 -11.27
N SER A 136 -18.07 46.94 -12.25
CA SER A 136 -18.79 48.15 -12.65
C SER A 136 -20.09 47.83 -13.40
N GLU A 137 -21.01 48.78 -13.45
CA GLU A 137 -22.26 48.63 -14.21
C GLU A 137 -22.00 48.48 -15.73
N THR A 138 -20.93 49.07 -16.25
CA THR A 138 -20.53 48.95 -17.67
C THR A 138 -20.05 47.52 -18.00
N ASP A 139 -19.09 46.99 -17.24
CA ASP A 139 -18.56 45.64 -17.52
C ASP A 139 -19.64 44.57 -17.27
N PHE A 140 -20.49 44.77 -16.26
CA PHE A 140 -21.63 43.90 -15.98
C PHE A 140 -22.63 43.86 -17.14
N LYS A 141 -22.95 45.00 -17.76
CA LYS A 141 -23.81 45.06 -18.96
C LYS A 141 -23.15 44.42 -20.18
N GLU A 142 -21.86 44.61 -20.38
CA GLU A 142 -21.11 43.97 -21.48
C GLU A 142 -21.13 42.44 -21.35
N TYR A 143 -20.76 41.90 -20.19
CA TYR A 143 -20.82 40.45 -19.95
C TYR A 143 -22.24 39.90 -20.05
N LEU A 144 -23.26 40.59 -19.53
CA LEU A 144 -24.66 40.16 -19.69
C LEU A 144 -25.12 40.15 -21.15
N SER A 145 -24.66 41.08 -21.99
CA SER A 145 -24.96 41.06 -23.43
C SER A 145 -24.35 39.80 -24.08
N ILE A 146 -23.05 39.56 -23.85
CA ILE A 146 -22.34 38.40 -24.40
C ILE A 146 -22.98 37.08 -23.91
N ILE A 147 -23.38 37.00 -22.64
CA ILE A 147 -24.07 35.84 -22.08
C ILE A 147 -25.46 35.67 -22.72
N SER A 148 -26.21 36.75 -22.93
CA SER A 148 -27.52 36.69 -23.61
C SER A 148 -27.40 36.18 -25.05
N ASP A 149 -26.35 36.58 -25.77
CA ASP A 149 -26.05 36.11 -27.12
C ASP A 149 -25.68 34.61 -27.14
N ILE A 150 -24.88 34.15 -26.17
CA ILE A 150 -24.56 32.73 -25.97
C ILE A 150 -25.83 31.92 -25.65
N CYS A 151 -26.64 32.36 -24.69
CA CYS A 151 -27.90 31.70 -24.34
C CYS A 151 -28.85 31.58 -25.54
N THR A 152 -28.90 32.60 -26.40
CA THR A 152 -29.72 32.60 -27.63
C THR A 152 -29.21 31.59 -28.66
N ARG A 153 -27.90 31.52 -28.92
CA ARG A 153 -27.31 30.53 -29.83
C ARG A 153 -27.42 29.11 -29.29
N MET A 154 -27.20 28.91 -27.99
CA MET A 154 -27.29 27.60 -27.34
C MET A 154 -28.74 27.11 -27.22
N HIS A 155 -29.72 28.01 -27.10
CA HIS A 155 -31.14 27.67 -27.19
C HIS A 155 -31.48 27.05 -28.56
N ALA A 156 -31.03 27.67 -29.65
CA ALA A 156 -31.24 27.16 -31.00
C ALA A 156 -30.52 25.82 -31.27
N LEU A 157 -29.38 25.55 -30.62
CA LEU A 157 -28.61 24.32 -30.77
C LEU A 157 -29.16 23.14 -29.93
N LEU A 158 -29.54 23.40 -28.68
CA LEU A 158 -29.88 22.36 -27.70
C LEU A 158 -31.39 22.26 -27.40
N ASN A 159 -32.22 23.12 -28.01
CA ASN A 159 -33.67 23.20 -27.80
C ASN A 159 -34.08 23.32 -26.32
N LYS A 160 -33.32 24.12 -25.56
CA LYS A 160 -33.48 24.35 -24.11
C LYS A 160 -33.53 25.84 -23.81
N ASP A 161 -34.48 26.28 -23.00
CA ASP A 161 -34.74 27.71 -22.75
C ASP A 161 -33.77 28.34 -21.73
N TYR A 162 -32.53 28.56 -22.17
CA TYR A 162 -31.53 29.31 -21.39
C TYR A 162 -31.83 30.82 -21.33
N ALA A 163 -32.63 31.36 -22.27
CA ALA A 163 -33.01 32.76 -22.27
C ALA A 163 -33.92 33.09 -21.08
N LYS A 164 -34.91 32.24 -20.80
CA LYS A 164 -35.73 32.34 -19.60
C LYS A 164 -34.89 32.14 -18.33
N ARG A 165 -34.06 31.10 -18.25
CA ARG A 165 -33.25 30.86 -17.04
C ARG A 165 -32.30 32.02 -16.72
N LEU A 166 -31.70 32.64 -17.75
CA LEU A 166 -30.91 33.87 -17.61
C LEU A 166 -31.74 35.05 -17.09
N GLN A 167 -33.04 35.11 -17.39
CA GLN A 167 -33.94 36.12 -16.85
C GLN A 167 -34.33 35.82 -15.40
N ASP A 168 -34.72 34.58 -15.09
CA ASP A 168 -35.00 34.11 -13.73
C ASP A 168 -33.78 34.38 -12.78
N ALA A 169 -32.55 34.19 -13.27
CA ALA A 169 -31.31 34.48 -12.54
C ALA A 169 -30.99 35.99 -12.39
N LYS A 170 -31.46 36.86 -13.29
CA LYS A 170 -31.35 38.32 -13.14
C LYS A 170 -32.33 38.86 -12.09
N ASP A 171 -33.55 38.31 -12.08
CA ASP A 171 -34.64 38.77 -11.23
C ASP A 171 -34.59 38.17 -9.81
N CYS A 172 -33.82 37.10 -9.61
CA CYS A 172 -33.58 36.50 -8.30
C CYS A 172 -32.97 37.49 -7.28
N SER A 173 -33.58 37.57 -6.09
CA SER A 173 -33.09 38.37 -4.97
C SER A 173 -31.94 37.67 -4.23
N ILE A 174 -30.77 38.29 -4.16
CA ILE A 174 -29.64 37.79 -3.38
C ILE A 174 -29.91 38.08 -1.90
N ASP A 175 -30.16 37.04 -1.11
CA ASP A 175 -30.25 37.11 0.35
C ASP A 175 -28.87 37.01 1.02
N SER A 176 -28.81 37.30 2.33
CA SER A 176 -27.56 37.38 3.08
C SER A 176 -26.86 36.04 3.32
N ASP A 177 -27.56 34.91 3.24
CA ASP A 177 -26.96 33.58 3.48
C ASP A 177 -26.53 32.94 2.16
N THR A 178 -27.28 33.19 1.08
CA THR A 178 -26.79 33.02 -0.30
C THR A 178 -25.49 33.83 -0.51
N GLU A 179 -25.43 35.12 -0.14
CA GLU A 179 -24.21 35.91 -0.33
C GLU A 179 -22.99 35.30 0.39
N LYS A 180 -23.13 34.85 1.64
CA LYS A 180 -22.06 34.17 2.40
C LYS A 180 -21.58 32.90 1.71
N LYS A 181 -22.49 32.03 1.27
CA LYS A 181 -22.18 30.75 0.63
C LYS A 181 -21.28 30.94 -0.59
N TYR A 182 -21.58 31.90 -1.47
CA TYR A 182 -20.75 32.17 -2.64
C TYR A 182 -19.46 32.94 -2.28
N GLN A 183 -19.45 33.78 -1.24
CA GLN A 183 -18.19 34.34 -0.70
C GLN A 183 -17.21 33.27 -0.21
N GLU A 184 -17.68 32.17 0.37
CA GLU A 184 -16.83 31.04 0.78
C GLU A 184 -16.29 30.26 -0.42
N GLN A 185 -17.14 29.91 -1.39
CA GLN A 185 -16.72 29.21 -2.61
C GLN A 185 -15.62 29.98 -3.37
N ILE A 186 -15.75 31.31 -3.46
CA ILE A 186 -14.77 32.18 -4.13
C ILE A 186 -13.44 32.24 -3.36
N LYS A 187 -13.44 32.21 -2.02
CA LYS A 187 -12.21 32.10 -1.22
C LYS A 187 -11.47 30.81 -1.52
N THR A 188 -12.16 29.65 -1.46
CA THR A 188 -11.57 28.34 -1.70
C THR A 188 -10.92 28.25 -3.09
N MET A 189 -11.60 28.74 -4.13
CA MET A 189 -11.06 28.80 -5.49
C MET A 189 -9.80 29.69 -5.59
N ALA A 190 -9.77 30.83 -4.91
CA ALA A 190 -8.62 31.73 -4.91
C ALA A 190 -7.40 31.13 -4.17
N GLU A 191 -7.62 30.28 -3.18
CA GLU A 191 -6.55 29.58 -2.44
C GLU A 191 -5.98 28.39 -3.21
N GLU A 192 -6.82 27.60 -3.90
CA GLU A 192 -6.36 26.59 -4.86
C GLU A 192 -5.46 27.21 -5.94
N GLU A 193 -5.92 28.29 -6.59
CA GLU A 193 -5.21 28.87 -7.72
C GLU A 193 -3.91 29.55 -7.29
N LYS A 194 -3.88 30.20 -6.11
CA LYS A 194 -2.64 30.68 -5.48
C LYS A 194 -1.64 29.53 -5.29
N THR A 195 -2.10 28.38 -4.79
CA THR A 195 -1.24 27.23 -4.51
C THR A 195 -0.63 26.65 -5.79
N ILE A 196 -1.39 26.60 -6.89
CA ILE A 196 -0.89 26.22 -8.22
C ILE A 196 0.12 27.25 -8.75
N ARG A 197 -0.14 28.56 -8.55
CA ARG A 197 0.73 29.65 -8.99
C ARG A 197 2.07 29.66 -8.23
N ASP A 198 2.05 29.37 -6.93
CA ASP A 198 3.24 29.20 -6.10
C ASP A 198 4.05 27.95 -6.52
N MET A 199 3.41 26.83 -6.90
CA MET A 199 4.13 25.67 -7.47
C MET A 199 4.83 26.02 -8.79
N LEU A 200 4.15 26.71 -9.70
CA LEU A 200 4.72 27.09 -11.00
C LEU A 200 5.93 28.04 -10.87
N GLN A 201 5.91 28.99 -9.93
CA GLN A 201 7.08 29.84 -9.67
C GLN A 201 8.27 29.06 -9.08
N ASN A 202 8.02 28.07 -8.22
CA ASN A 202 9.09 27.19 -7.72
C ASN A 202 9.71 26.32 -8.82
N ILE A 203 8.92 25.93 -9.84
CA ILE A 203 9.40 25.18 -11.01
C ILE A 203 10.23 26.08 -11.96
N GLN A 204 9.85 27.35 -12.15
CA GLN A 204 10.59 28.26 -13.04
C GLN A 204 11.89 28.82 -12.44
N GLY A 205 12.05 28.78 -11.11
CA GLY A 205 13.23 29.30 -10.41
C GLY A 205 14.51 28.44 -10.52
N THR A 206 14.44 27.21 -11.04
CA THR A 206 15.51 26.20 -10.92
C THR A 206 16.46 26.09 -12.12
N SER A 207 16.45 27.06 -13.06
CA SER A 207 17.35 27.05 -14.23
C SER A 207 18.12 28.36 -14.47
N LYS A 208 19.14 28.62 -13.62
CA LYS A 208 20.46 29.17 -14.01
C LYS A 208 21.46 29.19 -12.83
N ALA A 209 22.75 29.07 -13.16
CA ALA A 209 23.92 29.35 -12.29
C ALA A 209 24.13 28.50 -11.00
N ARG A 210 24.37 27.19 -11.15
CA ARG A 210 25.29 26.47 -10.23
C ARG A 210 26.75 26.68 -10.71
N ILE A 211 27.54 27.46 -9.98
CA ILE A 211 29.02 27.43 -9.81
C ILE A 211 29.39 28.63 -8.90
N ASN A 212 30.19 28.41 -7.83
CA ASN A 212 30.63 29.34 -6.73
C ASN A 212 30.05 29.12 -5.31
N VAL A 213 29.33 28.03 -5.01
CA VAL A 213 28.63 27.87 -3.72
C VAL A 213 29.57 27.68 -2.50
N GLU A 214 30.69 26.98 -2.65
CA GLU A 214 31.31 26.30 -1.50
C GLU A 214 32.01 27.19 -0.46
N ARG A 215 32.30 28.46 -0.79
CA ARG A 215 32.76 29.45 0.21
C ARG A 215 31.64 30.32 0.82
N LYS A 216 30.43 30.36 0.23
CA LYS A 216 29.25 31.02 0.83
C LYS A 216 28.46 30.09 1.76
N ARG A 217 28.61 28.78 1.61
CA ARG A 217 27.82 27.74 2.30
C ARG A 217 27.78 27.90 3.82
N GLN A 218 28.93 28.14 4.47
CA GLN A 218 29.00 28.26 5.95
C GLN A 218 28.35 29.52 6.54
N LYS A 219 28.38 30.68 5.85
CA LYS A 219 27.69 31.89 6.33
C LYS A 219 26.16 31.80 6.16
N THR A 220 25.72 31.27 5.01
CA THR A 220 24.29 31.21 4.66
C THR A 220 23.48 30.29 5.59
N ILE A 221 24.08 29.19 6.06
CA ILE A 221 23.40 28.24 6.97
C ILE A 221 22.90 28.93 8.25
N LYS A 222 23.69 29.81 8.88
CA LYS A 222 23.27 30.50 10.11
C LYS A 222 22.07 31.44 9.92
N GLN A 223 21.90 32.03 8.73
CA GLN A 223 20.74 32.87 8.41
C GLN A 223 19.53 32.04 7.96
N ALA A 224 19.75 30.94 7.24
CA ALA A 224 18.67 30.03 6.82
C ALA A 224 17.95 29.36 8.00
N PHE A 225 18.67 29.04 9.09
CA PHE A 225 18.07 28.53 10.32
C PHE A 225 17.15 29.54 11.02
N ALA A 226 17.46 30.84 10.97
CA ALA A 226 16.58 31.88 11.49
C ALA A 226 15.31 32.02 10.64
N GLY A 227 15.44 32.10 9.31
CA GLY A 227 14.30 32.21 8.39
C GLY A 227 13.36 31.00 8.42
N LYS A 228 13.89 29.78 8.55
CA LYS A 228 13.04 28.59 8.75
C LYS A 228 12.27 28.61 10.07
N LYS A 229 12.84 29.14 11.15
CA LYS A 229 12.16 29.19 12.45
C LYS A 229 10.91 30.08 12.43
N VAL A 230 10.98 31.23 11.75
CA VAL A 230 9.83 32.15 11.56
C VAL A 230 8.75 31.54 10.66
N ARG A 231 9.14 30.78 9.62
CA ARG A 231 8.16 30.10 8.75
C ARG A 231 7.54 28.85 9.39
N LEU A 232 8.20 28.23 10.36
CA LEU A 232 7.60 27.20 11.20
C LEU A 232 6.53 27.81 12.10
N SER A 233 6.86 28.86 12.86
CA SER A 233 5.90 29.50 13.77
C SER A 233 4.65 30.03 13.06
N GLN A 234 4.76 30.54 11.83
CA GLN A 234 3.60 30.98 11.04
C GLN A 234 2.73 29.82 10.52
N LEU A 235 3.30 28.64 10.27
CA LEU A 235 2.54 27.44 9.93
C LEU A 235 1.92 26.81 11.19
N GLU A 236 2.62 26.86 12.32
CA GLU A 236 2.12 26.45 13.64
C GLU A 236 0.94 27.34 14.08
N GLU A 237 1.00 28.65 13.86
CA GLU A 237 -0.14 29.58 14.06
C GLU A 237 -1.35 29.19 13.19
N GLN A 238 -1.16 28.95 11.89
CA GLN A 238 -2.27 28.59 10.99
C GLN A 238 -2.86 27.21 11.30
N LEU A 239 -2.05 26.22 11.71
CA LEU A 239 -2.56 24.94 12.22
C LEU A 239 -3.25 25.10 13.58
N SER A 240 -2.83 26.07 14.40
CA SER A 240 -3.47 26.32 15.70
C SER A 240 -4.90 26.84 15.54
N SER A 241 -5.17 27.70 14.54
CA SER A 241 -6.53 28.17 14.25
C SER A 241 -7.39 27.11 13.56
N SER A 242 -6.87 26.34 12.59
CA SER A 242 -7.68 25.25 12.01
C SER A 242 -7.94 24.11 13.01
N THR A 243 -7.20 24.06 14.12
CA THR A 243 -7.45 23.10 15.21
C THR A 243 -8.15 23.71 16.42
N SER A 244 -8.32 25.02 16.57
CA SER A 244 -9.18 25.60 17.61
C SER A 244 -10.63 25.23 17.35
N ASP A 245 -11.08 25.40 16.12
CA ASP A 245 -12.49 25.26 15.75
C ASP A 245 -12.95 23.80 15.93
N ILE A 246 -12.13 22.85 15.46
CA ILE A 246 -12.33 21.39 15.71
C ILE A 246 -12.28 21.07 17.22
N LYS A 247 -11.44 21.75 18.00
CA LYS A 247 -11.38 21.56 19.46
C LYS A 247 -12.62 22.09 20.15
N GLU A 248 -13.18 23.21 19.71
CA GLU A 248 -14.41 23.81 20.26
C GLU A 248 -15.65 22.97 19.90
N ASP A 249 -15.74 22.47 18.67
CA ASP A 249 -16.76 21.48 18.27
C ASP A 249 -16.71 20.22 19.15
N ILE A 250 -15.50 19.72 19.43
CA ILE A 250 -15.30 18.56 20.32
C ILE A 250 -15.64 18.90 21.79
N ASP A 251 -15.36 20.11 22.28
CA ASP A 251 -15.79 20.52 23.63
C ASP A 251 -17.32 20.62 23.74
N SER A 252 -17.99 21.05 22.66
CA SER A 252 -19.45 21.20 22.65
C SER A 252 -20.21 19.90 22.41
N LEU A 253 -19.67 18.95 21.63
CA LEU A 253 -20.34 17.71 21.24
C LEU A 253 -19.81 16.46 21.96
N GLY A 254 -18.58 16.54 22.50
CA GLY A 254 -17.87 15.39 23.06
C GLY A 254 -17.89 14.20 22.09
N ILE A 255 -18.20 13.03 22.62
CA ILE A 255 -18.23 11.78 21.86
C ILE A 255 -19.25 11.79 20.70
N ASP A 256 -20.29 12.64 20.70
CA ASP A 256 -21.20 12.76 19.55
C ASP A 256 -20.55 13.41 18.33
N TYR A 257 -19.39 14.08 18.44
CA TYR A 257 -18.63 14.59 17.30
C TYR A 257 -18.34 13.48 16.26
N LEU A 258 -18.14 12.24 16.72
CA LEU A 258 -17.97 11.06 15.87
C LEU A 258 -19.17 10.72 14.98
N ARG A 259 -20.35 11.31 15.22
CA ARG A 259 -21.57 11.14 14.42
C ARG A 259 -21.69 12.14 13.27
N HIS A 260 -20.70 13.02 13.11
CA HIS A 260 -20.60 13.96 12.00
C HIS A 260 -19.58 13.48 10.94
N ASN A 261 -19.51 14.16 9.81
CA ASN A 261 -18.44 13.94 8.85
C ASN A 261 -17.14 14.51 9.41
N LEU A 262 -16.11 13.66 9.55
CA LEU A 262 -14.79 14.08 10.04
C LEU A 262 -14.04 14.89 8.99
N PRO A 263 -13.07 15.73 9.39
CA PRO A 263 -12.24 16.49 8.46
C PRO A 263 -11.55 15.61 7.42
N SER A 264 -11.45 16.08 6.18
CA SER A 264 -10.79 15.35 5.09
C SER A 264 -9.27 15.26 5.23
N ASP A 265 -8.65 16.10 6.08
CA ASP A 265 -7.25 15.94 6.45
C ASP A 265 -7.09 15.00 7.65
N HIS A 266 -6.74 13.74 7.36
CA HIS A 266 -6.43 12.71 8.34
C HIS A 266 -5.30 13.08 9.31
N ARG A 267 -4.51 14.13 9.06
CA ARG A 267 -3.51 14.63 10.04
C ARG A 267 -4.15 15.19 11.30
N THR A 268 -5.43 15.56 11.25
CA THR A 268 -6.19 15.98 12.45
C THR A 268 -6.59 14.81 13.34
N PHE A 269 -6.59 13.57 12.82
CA PHE A 269 -7.15 12.40 13.52
C PHE A 269 -6.44 12.08 14.85
N PRO A 270 -5.10 12.13 14.99
CA PRO A 270 -4.44 11.91 16.28
C PRO A 270 -4.96 12.87 17.37
N MET A 271 -5.14 14.15 17.04
CA MET A 271 -5.63 15.18 17.96
C MET A 271 -7.12 14.99 18.29
N ILE A 272 -7.95 14.59 17.32
CA ILE A 272 -9.36 14.26 17.55
C ILE A 272 -9.47 13.05 18.49
N ALA A 273 -8.62 12.03 18.29
CA ALA A 273 -8.59 10.83 19.13
C ALA A 273 -8.10 11.12 20.55
N GLU A 274 -7.00 11.86 20.68
CA GLU A 274 -6.45 12.36 21.94
C GLU A 274 -7.51 13.14 22.74
N LYS A 275 -8.18 14.13 22.11
CA LYS A 275 -9.15 14.98 22.81
C LYS A 275 -10.46 14.27 23.15
N LEU A 276 -10.87 13.26 22.37
CA LEU A 276 -12.01 12.42 22.71
C LEU A 276 -11.67 11.29 23.68
N GLU A 277 -10.39 11.10 24.01
CA GLU A 277 -9.87 9.97 24.80
C GLU A 277 -10.25 8.61 24.17
N ILE A 278 -10.06 8.41 22.85
CA ILE A 278 -10.48 7.19 22.13
C ILE A 278 -9.35 6.59 21.25
N PRO A 279 -9.45 5.30 20.88
CA PRO A 279 -8.61 4.72 19.83
C PRO A 279 -8.67 5.54 18.53
N GLN A 280 -7.53 5.92 17.96
CA GLN A 280 -7.48 6.69 16.71
C GLN A 280 -8.08 5.90 15.52
N GLU A 281 -8.04 4.58 15.61
CA GLU A 281 -8.57 3.62 14.65
C GLU A 281 -10.08 3.85 14.40
N ILE A 282 -10.84 4.30 15.41
CA ILE A 282 -12.28 4.65 15.32
C ILE A 282 -12.55 5.70 14.22
N LEU A 283 -11.63 6.63 14.01
CA LEU A 283 -11.83 7.77 13.11
C LEU A 283 -11.79 7.38 11.62
N TYR A 284 -11.22 6.22 11.30
CA TYR A 284 -11.22 5.66 9.94
C TYR A 284 -12.49 4.84 9.63
N TRP A 285 -13.39 4.66 10.61
CA TRP A 285 -14.61 3.87 10.43
C TRP A 285 -15.69 4.63 9.64
N SER A 286 -16.59 3.85 9.03
CA SER A 286 -17.84 4.35 8.45
C SER A 286 -18.65 5.15 9.48
N LEU A 287 -19.46 6.10 8.99
CA LEU A 287 -20.32 6.92 9.85
C LEU A 287 -21.25 6.05 10.72
N GLU A 288 -21.78 4.97 10.15
CA GLU A 288 -22.63 4.00 10.84
C GLU A 288 -21.91 3.29 11.99
N ASN A 289 -20.64 2.89 11.79
CA ASN A 289 -19.89 2.18 12.82
C ASN A 289 -19.38 3.14 13.91
N ARG A 290 -19.12 4.40 13.55
CA ARG A 290 -18.93 5.46 14.54
C ARG A 290 -20.20 5.72 15.35
N GLU A 291 -21.40 5.70 14.75
CA GLU A 291 -22.65 5.75 15.52
C GLU A 291 -22.80 4.58 16.50
N LYS A 292 -22.52 3.34 16.07
CA LYS A 292 -22.56 2.13 16.94
C LYS A 292 -21.59 2.26 18.12
N PHE A 293 -20.37 2.75 17.86
CA PHE A 293 -19.39 3.06 18.90
C PHE A 293 -19.90 4.11 19.90
N VAL A 294 -20.43 5.24 19.43
CA VAL A 294 -20.96 6.32 20.28
C VAL A 294 -22.10 5.82 21.16
N ARG A 295 -23.02 5.02 20.61
CA ARG A 295 -24.12 4.39 21.37
C ARG A 295 -23.56 3.50 22.49
N SER A 296 -22.56 2.68 22.19
CA SER A 296 -21.90 1.79 23.17
C SER A 296 -21.14 2.57 24.25
N MET A 297 -20.36 3.58 23.87
CA MET A 297 -19.63 4.48 24.79
C MET A 297 -20.57 5.22 25.77
N LYS A 298 -21.82 5.50 25.35
CA LYS A 298 -22.88 6.11 26.18
C LYS A 298 -23.58 5.15 27.13
N VAL A 299 -23.58 3.84 26.85
CA VAL A 299 -24.02 2.82 27.83
C VAL A 299 -23.03 2.79 29.00
N GLY A 300 -21.73 2.82 28.69
CA GLY A 300 -20.65 3.01 29.64
C GLY A 300 -19.29 2.71 29.00
N ASN A 301 -18.24 3.35 29.50
CA ASN A 301 -16.87 3.23 28.99
C ASN A 301 -15.84 3.10 30.12
N ILE A 302 -14.64 2.63 29.77
CA ILE A 302 -13.56 2.25 30.69
C ILE A 302 -12.21 2.66 30.11
N SER A 303 -11.30 3.17 30.94
CA SER A 303 -9.94 3.53 30.51
C SER A 303 -9.02 2.32 30.40
N VAL A 304 -8.08 2.39 29.45
CA VAL A 304 -7.08 1.35 29.15
C VAL A 304 -5.72 1.78 29.67
N PHE A 305 -5.17 1.07 30.66
CA PHE A 305 -3.81 1.28 31.18
C PHE A 305 -2.95 0.02 31.04
N ASN A 306 -2.74 -0.42 29.80
CA ASN A 306 -1.88 -1.55 29.47
C ASN A 306 -0.91 -1.17 28.34
N GLY A 307 0.39 -1.23 28.62
CA GLY A 307 1.46 -0.89 27.69
C GLY A 307 2.26 -2.12 27.26
N ARG A 308 2.86 -2.06 26.07
CA ARG A 308 3.75 -3.11 25.54
C ARG A 308 5.13 -2.55 25.23
N ALA A 309 6.17 -3.19 25.73
CA ALA A 309 7.56 -2.89 25.37
C ALA A 309 8.27 -4.12 24.78
N MET A 310 9.04 -3.94 23.71
CA MET A 310 9.79 -4.99 23.03
C MET A 310 11.29 -4.76 23.22
N VAL A 311 11.99 -5.72 23.83
CA VAL A 311 13.45 -5.67 24.04
C VAL A 311 14.14 -6.32 22.84
N ILE A 312 14.81 -5.50 22.04
CA ILE A 312 15.35 -5.87 20.71
C ILE A 312 16.83 -5.51 20.59
N GLY A 313 17.51 -6.05 19.58
CA GLY A 313 18.94 -5.84 19.37
C GLY A 313 19.69 -7.12 19.00
N CYS A 314 20.98 -6.99 18.73
CA CYS A 314 21.85 -8.06 18.23
C CYS A 314 21.84 -9.32 19.13
N ALA A 315 22.27 -10.45 18.57
CA ALA A 315 22.60 -11.64 19.37
C ALA A 315 23.64 -11.29 20.45
N ARG A 316 23.52 -11.94 21.62
CA ARG A 316 24.40 -11.80 22.79
C ARG A 316 24.59 -10.39 23.37
N ALA A 317 23.94 -9.34 22.84
CA ALA A 317 24.05 -7.95 23.29
C ALA A 317 23.46 -7.62 24.69
N GLY A 318 23.26 -8.61 25.58
CA GLY A 318 22.84 -8.39 26.98
C GLY A 318 21.34 -8.13 27.22
N LYS A 319 20.45 -8.48 26.29
CA LYS A 319 19.00 -8.22 26.39
C LYS A 319 18.34 -8.87 27.61
N THR A 320 18.42 -10.20 27.71
CA THR A 320 17.91 -10.96 28.86
C THR A 320 18.58 -10.54 30.18
N THR A 321 19.86 -10.16 30.14
CA THR A 321 20.60 -9.64 31.30
C THR A 321 20.05 -8.28 31.77
N LEU A 322 19.74 -7.36 30.86
CA LEU A 322 19.07 -6.08 31.17
C LEU A 322 17.68 -6.33 31.79
N VAL A 323 16.91 -7.24 31.20
CA VAL A 323 15.59 -7.66 31.69
C VAL A 323 15.65 -8.21 33.12
N LYS A 324 16.58 -9.13 33.41
CA LYS A 324 16.84 -9.65 34.76
C LYS A 324 17.17 -8.52 35.75
N LYS A 325 18.00 -7.54 35.35
CA LYS A 325 18.34 -6.37 36.19
C LYS A 325 17.14 -5.45 36.48
N ILE A 326 16.23 -5.26 35.52
CA ILE A 326 15.02 -4.44 35.73
C ILE A 326 14.09 -5.09 36.77
N LYS A 327 14.02 -6.43 36.83
CA LYS A 327 13.31 -7.15 37.89
C LYS A 327 13.99 -7.08 39.26
N GLY A 328 15.33 -7.00 39.28
CA GLY A 328 16.15 -7.18 40.49
C GLY A 328 16.58 -8.64 40.73
N ASP A 329 16.65 -9.46 39.68
CA ASP A 329 17.10 -10.85 39.78
C ASP A 329 18.57 -10.92 40.24
N LYS A 330 18.86 -11.71 41.28
CA LYS A 330 20.23 -11.83 41.86
C LYS A 330 21.19 -12.62 40.98
N ASP A 331 20.70 -13.61 40.26
CA ASP A 331 21.49 -14.35 39.28
C ASP A 331 21.39 -13.66 37.93
N LEU A 332 22.46 -12.99 37.52
CA LEU A 332 22.58 -12.32 36.23
C LEU A 332 23.38 -13.15 35.20
N GLU A 333 23.64 -14.43 35.47
CA GLU A 333 24.11 -15.33 34.43
C GLU A 333 22.98 -15.72 33.48
N THR A 334 23.31 -15.81 32.21
CA THR A 334 22.38 -16.10 31.12
C THR A 334 23.12 -16.91 30.07
N THR A 335 22.63 -18.12 29.79
CA THR A 335 22.99 -18.84 28.56
C THR A 335 22.60 -18.03 27.32
N SER A 336 23.14 -18.38 26.16
CA SER A 336 22.72 -17.75 24.90
C SER A 336 21.27 -18.16 24.62
N THR A 337 20.31 -17.22 24.72
CA THR A 337 18.88 -17.48 24.54
C THR A 337 18.62 -18.04 23.14
N SER A 338 18.33 -19.35 23.06
CA SER A 338 18.14 -20.10 21.82
C SER A 338 16.66 -20.40 21.58
N GLY A 339 16.21 -20.30 20.32
CA GLY A 339 14.79 -20.19 20.01
C GLY A 339 14.19 -18.80 20.29
N ILE A 340 12.98 -18.56 19.76
CA ILE A 340 12.13 -17.46 20.24
C ILE A 340 11.63 -17.83 21.64
N GLU A 341 12.33 -17.34 22.66
CA GLU A 341 11.77 -17.30 24.02
C GLU A 341 11.26 -15.89 24.28
N ILE A 342 10.00 -15.64 23.91
CA ILE A 342 9.30 -14.42 24.32
C ILE A 342 8.87 -14.60 25.76
N HIS A 343 9.86 -14.35 26.62
CA HIS A 343 9.67 -14.22 28.04
C HIS A 343 8.82 -12.97 28.30
N SER A 344 7.50 -13.17 28.38
CA SER A 344 6.56 -12.12 28.76
C SER A 344 6.75 -11.77 30.24
N HIS A 345 6.96 -10.50 30.53
CA HIS A 345 7.23 -10.00 31.87
C HIS A 345 6.27 -8.88 32.20
N ALA A 346 5.32 -9.20 33.08
CA ALA A 346 4.40 -8.23 33.65
C ALA A 346 5.10 -7.39 34.71
N PHE A 347 5.16 -6.10 34.43
CA PHE A 347 5.41 -5.05 35.40
C PHE A 347 4.12 -4.25 35.60
N LYS A 348 4.06 -3.50 36.69
CA LYS A 348 3.06 -2.47 36.94
C LYS A 348 3.78 -1.18 37.32
N LEU A 349 3.15 -0.03 37.06
CA LEU A 349 3.61 1.22 37.66
C LEU A 349 3.41 1.15 39.17
N ASN A 350 4.30 1.80 39.93
CA ASN A 350 4.14 1.94 41.38
C ASN A 350 3.05 2.97 41.74
N SER A 351 2.74 3.11 43.04
CA SER A 351 1.58 3.89 43.52
C SER A 351 1.62 5.40 43.28
N ASP A 352 2.78 5.99 42.95
CA ASP A 352 2.91 7.39 42.52
C ASP A 352 3.19 7.53 41.01
N GLU A 353 3.14 6.42 40.28
CA GLU A 353 3.38 6.30 38.84
C GLU A 353 4.77 6.76 38.35
N SER A 354 5.74 6.98 39.25
CA SER A 354 7.10 7.42 38.89
C SER A 354 7.98 6.33 38.28
N THR A 355 7.79 5.06 38.63
CA THR A 355 8.66 3.94 38.23
C THR A 355 7.88 2.63 38.05
N ILE A 356 8.55 1.57 37.58
CA ILE A 356 7.96 0.24 37.39
C ILE A 356 8.47 -0.77 38.42
N ILE A 357 7.56 -1.65 38.85
CA ILE A 357 7.81 -2.77 39.78
C ILE A 357 7.24 -4.07 39.20
N VAL A 358 7.78 -5.22 39.60
CA VAL A 358 7.33 -6.54 39.12
C VAL A 358 5.93 -6.85 39.64
N SER A 359 5.04 -7.35 38.77
CA SER A 359 3.68 -7.78 39.15
C SER A 359 3.69 -9.21 39.70
N THR A 360 2.86 -9.48 40.71
CA THR A 360 2.68 -10.85 41.24
C THR A 360 1.92 -11.73 40.24
N ASP A 361 1.95 -13.05 40.43
CA ASP A 361 1.22 -13.97 39.53
C ASP A 361 -0.31 -13.75 39.59
N GLU A 362 -0.87 -13.48 40.76
CA GLU A 362 -2.28 -13.09 40.95
C GLU A 362 -2.65 -11.78 40.23
N GLU A 363 -1.70 -10.88 40.02
CA GLU A 363 -1.91 -9.62 39.30
C GLU A 363 -1.83 -9.77 37.77
N LYS A 364 -1.18 -10.84 37.27
CA LYS A 364 -1.10 -11.15 35.82
C LYS A 364 -2.45 -11.62 35.28
N GLU A 365 -3.29 -12.22 36.13
CA GLU A 365 -4.63 -12.68 35.76
C GLU A 365 -5.68 -11.56 35.69
N LYS A 366 -5.39 -10.37 36.24
CA LYS A 366 -6.23 -9.18 36.05
C LYS A 366 -6.17 -8.73 34.59
N GLY A 367 -7.26 -8.17 34.06
CA GLY A 367 -7.35 -7.77 32.65
C GLY A 367 -6.49 -6.56 32.30
N CYS A 368 -6.31 -6.34 31.00
CA CYS A 368 -5.71 -5.13 30.44
C CYS A 368 -6.62 -3.89 30.54
N LEU A 369 -7.87 -4.09 30.96
CA LEU A 369 -8.90 -3.07 31.13
C LEU A 369 -9.17 -2.81 32.63
N SER A 370 -9.28 -1.54 33.02
CA SER A 370 -9.23 -1.07 34.42
C SER A 370 -10.41 -0.17 34.78
N LEU A 371 -11.26 -0.59 35.74
CA LEU A 371 -12.42 0.18 36.20
C LEU A 371 -12.05 1.09 37.37
N ASN A 372 -12.70 2.25 37.40
CA ASN A 372 -12.84 3.04 38.61
C ASN A 372 -14.05 2.47 39.40
N PRO A 373 -13.91 2.01 40.68
CA PRO A 373 -14.91 1.17 41.34
C PRO A 373 -16.36 1.68 41.29
N GLY A 374 -16.58 2.98 41.54
CA GLY A 374 -17.92 3.61 41.57
C GLY A 374 -18.63 3.76 40.21
N MET A 375 -18.22 3.02 39.18
CA MET A 375 -18.96 2.83 37.93
C MET A 375 -19.69 1.48 37.85
N LEU A 376 -19.28 0.45 38.60
CA LEU A 376 -19.95 -0.86 38.62
C LEU A 376 -21.36 -0.76 39.20
N ASP A 377 -21.49 -0.12 40.37
CA ASP A 377 -22.77 0.04 41.08
C ASP A 377 -23.85 0.69 40.19
N ARG A 378 -23.46 1.70 39.41
CA ARG A 378 -24.36 2.43 38.49
C ARG A 378 -24.77 1.62 37.26
N TYR A 379 -24.01 0.59 36.91
CA TYR A 379 -24.32 -0.31 35.79
C TYR A 379 -25.38 -1.35 36.21
N ASP A 380 -25.26 -1.88 37.42
CA ASP A 380 -26.23 -2.83 37.96
C ASP A 380 -27.55 -2.15 38.38
N GLU A 381 -27.51 -0.95 38.98
CA GLU A 381 -28.71 -0.14 39.24
C GLU A 381 -29.53 0.15 37.97
N LYS A 382 -28.86 0.41 36.83
CA LYS A 382 -29.53 0.60 35.53
C LYS A 382 -30.09 -0.72 35.00
N THR A 383 -29.41 -1.83 35.23
CA THR A 383 -29.83 -3.14 34.73
C THR A 383 -31.11 -3.62 35.45
N GLN A 384 -31.26 -3.36 36.75
CA GLN A 384 -32.49 -3.69 37.49
C GLN A 384 -33.73 -2.87 37.07
N LYS A 385 -33.58 -1.71 36.42
CA LYS A 385 -34.69 -0.79 36.09
C LYS A 385 -35.37 -1.07 34.74
N THR A 386 -35.07 -2.19 34.07
CA THR A 386 -35.57 -2.47 32.70
C THR A 386 -36.38 -3.78 32.56
N SER A 387 -36.70 -4.48 33.67
CA SER A 387 -37.54 -5.68 33.68
C SER A 387 -39.05 -5.36 33.67
N VAL A 388 -39.53 -4.77 32.57
CA VAL A 388 -40.99 -4.63 32.35
C VAL A 388 -41.57 -6.01 32.01
N GLY A 389 -42.33 -6.58 32.96
CA GLY A 389 -42.85 -7.94 32.86
C GLY A 389 -43.99 -8.10 31.84
N VAL A 390 -44.03 -9.26 31.18
CA VAL A 390 -45.17 -9.73 30.40
C VAL A 390 -45.86 -10.84 31.20
N ASN A 391 -47.04 -10.55 31.76
CA ASN A 391 -47.90 -11.56 32.36
C ASN A 391 -48.54 -12.42 31.25
N VAL A 392 -48.31 -13.73 31.29
CA VAL A 392 -49.21 -14.72 30.70
C VAL A 392 -49.61 -15.70 31.80
N ASN A 393 -50.85 -15.59 32.28
CA ASN A 393 -51.38 -16.48 33.30
C ASN A 393 -51.68 -17.85 32.69
N VAL A 394 -51.10 -18.91 33.25
CA VAL A 394 -51.67 -20.25 33.22
C VAL A 394 -51.73 -20.75 34.66
N VAL A 395 -52.94 -21.08 35.12
CA VAL A 395 -53.27 -21.41 36.52
C VAL A 395 -53.24 -22.94 36.71
N PRO A 396 -52.84 -23.46 37.90
CA PRO A 396 -52.29 -24.82 38.02
C PRO A 396 -53.24 -25.84 38.65
N ASP A 397 -52.82 -27.12 38.61
CA ASP A 397 -53.03 -28.22 39.58
C ASP A 397 -52.57 -29.54 38.92
N GLN A 398 -52.16 -30.63 39.58
CA GLN A 398 -51.78 -30.95 40.97
C GLN A 398 -50.93 -32.26 40.91
N SER A 399 -50.17 -32.74 41.91
CA SER A 399 -49.99 -32.34 43.32
C SER A 399 -48.60 -32.78 43.86
N ASN A 400 -48.43 -32.71 45.19
CA ASN A 400 -47.34 -33.23 46.03
C ASN A 400 -47.24 -34.79 46.00
N VAL A 401 -46.23 -35.50 46.53
CA VAL A 401 -45.86 -35.61 47.97
C VAL A 401 -44.47 -36.28 48.19
N THR A 402 -43.63 -35.65 49.03
CA THR A 402 -42.45 -36.11 49.84
C THR A 402 -41.32 -37.04 49.31
N SER A 403 -40.10 -36.48 49.31
CA SER A 403 -38.87 -36.87 50.05
C SER A 403 -38.93 -38.05 51.07
N PRO A 404 -37.80 -38.70 51.50
CA PRO A 404 -36.50 -38.05 51.74
C PRO A 404 -35.19 -38.86 51.53
N ARG A 405 -34.11 -38.20 51.97
CA ARG A 405 -32.79 -38.66 52.46
C ARG A 405 -32.81 -39.97 53.30
N GLU A 406 -31.70 -40.55 53.77
CA GLU A 406 -30.25 -40.20 53.75
C GLU A 406 -29.49 -41.38 53.06
N GLU A 407 -28.20 -41.74 53.19
CA GLU A 407 -27.06 -41.35 54.05
C GLU A 407 -25.71 -41.54 53.29
N ASN A 408 -24.63 -42.03 53.92
CA ASN A 408 -23.28 -42.28 53.35
C ASN A 408 -22.91 -43.79 53.41
N HIS A 409 -21.89 -44.23 52.67
CA HIS A 409 -20.72 -44.89 53.28
C HIS A 409 -19.51 -45.08 52.31
N VAL A 410 -18.31 -45.01 52.89
CA VAL A 410 -16.99 -45.26 52.27
C VAL A 410 -16.41 -46.59 52.80
N VAL A 411 -15.68 -47.38 51.99
CA VAL A 411 -14.41 -48.10 52.33
C VAL A 411 -13.68 -48.55 51.04
N ASP A 412 -12.56 -47.88 50.76
CA ASP A 412 -11.21 -48.30 50.32
C ASP A 412 -10.84 -49.67 49.67
N ASN A 413 -9.71 -49.60 48.94
CA ASN A 413 -8.65 -50.62 48.70
C ASN A 413 -8.88 -51.75 47.67
N ALA A 414 -7.88 -52.19 46.88
CA ALA A 414 -6.57 -51.59 46.55
C ALA A 414 -5.88 -52.29 45.35
N SER A 415 -5.02 -51.52 44.65
CA SER A 415 -3.74 -51.92 44.01
C SER A 415 -3.64 -52.93 42.84
N ASN A 416 -2.77 -52.53 41.89
CA ASN A 416 -1.88 -53.33 41.02
C ASN A 416 -2.39 -54.07 39.76
N SER A 417 -1.86 -53.61 38.62
CA SER A 417 -1.62 -54.37 37.38
C SER A 417 -0.44 -55.36 37.56
N PRO A 418 -0.17 -56.29 36.61
CA PRO A 418 0.62 -55.92 35.41
C PRO A 418 0.26 -56.68 34.09
N SER A 419 1.12 -56.43 33.08
CA SER A 419 1.20 -56.93 31.69
C SER A 419 1.40 -58.46 31.52
N SER A 420 1.54 -59.09 30.33
CA SER A 420 2.06 -58.66 28.99
C SER A 420 1.75 -59.66 27.83
N THR A 421 2.23 -59.37 26.59
CA THR A 421 2.72 -60.32 25.53
C THR A 421 1.71 -61.28 24.83
N GLU A 422 1.82 -61.70 23.53
CA GLU A 422 2.66 -61.33 22.35
C GLU A 422 2.10 -61.93 21.01
N GLY A 423 2.59 -61.49 19.83
CA GLY A 423 2.47 -62.17 18.51
C GLY A 423 1.14 -62.03 17.72
N THR A 424 1.06 -62.11 16.37
CA THR A 424 2.02 -62.46 15.28
C THR A 424 1.58 -61.82 13.93
N PHE A 425 2.44 -61.78 12.90
CA PHE A 425 2.32 -61.03 11.62
C PHE A 425 1.76 -61.79 10.38
N ASN A 426 0.82 -61.15 9.64
CA ASN A 426 0.74 -61.01 8.14
C ASN A 426 0.71 -62.25 7.18
N PRO A 427 0.56 -62.12 5.82
CA PRO A 427 0.04 -61.02 4.95
C PRO A 427 -0.91 -61.45 3.77
N ASN A 428 -1.31 -60.47 2.92
CA ASN A 428 -1.84 -60.56 1.51
C ASN A 428 -3.29 -61.07 1.32
N ASN A 429 -4.13 -60.53 0.41
CA ASN A 429 -3.79 -60.12 -0.98
C ASN A 429 -4.68 -58.99 -1.60
N SER A 430 -4.22 -58.50 -2.75
CA SER A 430 -4.57 -57.28 -3.52
C SER A 430 -6.01 -57.01 -4.05
N ALA A 431 -6.42 -55.73 -3.91
CA ALA A 431 -6.96 -54.79 -4.92
C ALA A 431 -8.25 -55.05 -5.76
N SER A 432 -9.18 -54.08 -5.67
CA SER A 432 -9.88 -53.46 -6.82
C SER A 432 -10.46 -52.09 -6.42
N ALA A 433 -10.62 -51.17 -7.37
CA ALA A 433 -11.02 -49.78 -7.11
C ALA A 433 -12.44 -49.47 -7.61
N VAL A 434 -13.19 -48.68 -6.83
CA VAL A 434 -14.42 -47.99 -7.27
C VAL A 434 -14.37 -46.55 -6.77
N TYR A 435 -14.64 -45.59 -7.65
CA TYR A 435 -14.76 -44.19 -7.28
C TYR A 435 -16.08 -43.93 -6.56
N VAL A 436 -16.04 -43.29 -5.38
CA VAL A 436 -17.19 -42.57 -4.81
C VAL A 436 -16.71 -41.18 -4.40
N THR A 437 -17.41 -40.16 -4.90
CA THR A 437 -17.05 -38.75 -4.73
C THR A 437 -17.29 -38.28 -3.29
N PRO A 438 -16.33 -37.59 -2.63
CA PRO A 438 -16.62 -36.87 -1.40
C PRO A 438 -17.46 -35.63 -1.74
N GLY A 439 -18.76 -35.68 -1.46
CA GLY A 439 -19.60 -34.49 -1.45
C GLY A 439 -19.17 -33.50 -0.35
N THR A 440 -19.46 -32.22 -0.54
CA THR A 440 -19.13 -31.17 0.44
C THR A 440 -19.80 -31.41 1.79
N GLY A 441 -18.99 -31.67 2.82
CA GLY A 441 -19.44 -31.88 4.19
C GLY A 441 -18.29 -31.68 5.18
N ILE A 442 -17.91 -30.43 5.44
CA ILE A 442 -16.97 -30.11 6.53
C ILE A 442 -17.73 -30.29 7.85
N SER A 443 -17.62 -31.48 8.42
CA SER A 443 -18.07 -31.75 9.78
C SER A 443 -17.14 -31.03 10.75
N TYR A 444 -17.51 -29.82 11.15
CA TYR A 444 -16.99 -29.22 12.37
C TYR A 444 -17.45 -30.09 13.54
N ALA A 445 -16.52 -30.76 14.22
CA ALA A 445 -16.82 -31.47 15.45
C ALA A 445 -17.48 -30.48 16.42
N THR A 446 -18.70 -30.79 16.88
CA THR A 446 -19.54 -29.82 17.56
C THR A 446 -18.93 -29.42 18.90
N LEU A 447 -18.45 -28.18 19.00
CA LEU A 447 -17.99 -27.59 20.25
C LEU A 447 -19.18 -27.14 21.12
N GLU A 448 -20.07 -28.09 21.40
CA GLU A 448 -21.12 -28.01 22.44
C GLU A 448 -20.49 -28.18 23.84
N GLN A 449 -19.42 -27.42 24.11
CA GLN A 449 -19.04 -27.14 25.49
C GLN A 449 -20.05 -26.12 26.02
N ASN A 450 -20.90 -26.56 26.96
CA ASN A 450 -21.75 -25.69 27.77
C ASN A 450 -20.87 -24.85 28.72
N ILE A 451 -20.12 -23.90 28.16
CA ILE A 451 -19.36 -22.93 28.93
C ILE A 451 -20.39 -22.03 29.62
N ASP A 452 -20.50 -22.16 30.94
CA ASP A 452 -21.36 -21.27 31.70
C ASP A 452 -20.81 -19.84 31.69
N LEU A 453 -21.43 -19.01 30.85
CA LEU A 453 -21.10 -17.60 30.68
C LEU A 453 -21.67 -16.73 31.82
N ASN A 454 -22.61 -17.22 32.63
CA ASN A 454 -23.18 -16.45 33.74
C ASN A 454 -22.13 -16.14 34.81
N ASN A 455 -21.14 -17.03 34.96
CA ASN A 455 -19.97 -16.84 35.82
C ASN A 455 -18.84 -15.99 35.19
N CYS A 456 -19.03 -15.42 33.98
CA CYS A 456 -18.07 -14.49 33.37
C CYS A 456 -18.25 -13.07 33.92
N VAL A 457 -17.84 -12.86 35.17
CA VAL A 457 -17.63 -11.53 35.74
C VAL A 457 -16.63 -10.76 34.86
N PRO A 458 -16.84 -9.46 34.56
CA PRO A 458 -15.86 -8.66 33.83
C PRO A 458 -14.46 -8.80 34.44
N SER A 459 -13.46 -9.17 33.63
CA SER A 459 -12.10 -9.51 34.07
C SER A 459 -11.26 -8.27 34.42
N VAL A 460 -11.85 -7.36 35.19
CA VAL A 460 -11.39 -5.98 35.28
C VAL A 460 -10.47 -5.77 36.48
N ASN A 461 -9.42 -4.99 36.25
CA ASN A 461 -8.52 -4.56 37.31
C ASN A 461 -9.21 -3.56 38.26
N MET A 462 -9.75 -4.05 39.39
CA MET A 462 -10.42 -3.21 40.40
C MET A 462 -9.46 -2.32 41.21
N ASP A 463 -8.19 -2.71 41.30
CA ASP A 463 -7.14 -1.92 41.95
C ASP A 463 -6.54 -0.85 41.03
N ASN A 464 -7.07 -0.72 39.80
CA ASN A 464 -6.62 0.20 38.76
C ASN A 464 -5.11 0.08 38.43
N LEU A 465 -4.52 -1.13 38.56
CA LEU A 465 -3.10 -1.33 38.29
C LEU A 465 -2.80 -1.03 36.81
N LYS A 466 -1.84 -0.14 36.59
CA LYS A 466 -1.39 0.24 35.26
C LYS A 466 -0.27 -0.69 34.81
N MET A 467 -0.57 -1.57 33.87
CA MET A 467 0.25 -2.72 33.52
C MET A 467 1.20 -2.43 32.35
N LEU A 468 2.34 -3.10 32.34
CA LEU A 468 3.36 -3.03 31.31
C LEU A 468 3.91 -4.44 31.02
N GLY A 469 3.61 -4.97 29.83
CA GLY A 469 4.21 -6.21 29.33
C GLY A 469 5.52 -5.95 28.61
N LEU A 470 6.64 -6.45 29.15
CA LEU A 470 7.91 -6.53 28.44
C LEU A 470 8.02 -7.88 27.71
N LEU A 471 8.42 -7.84 26.44
CA LEU A 471 8.71 -9.02 25.61
C LEU A 471 10.21 -9.04 25.29
N ASP A 472 10.96 -10.00 25.83
CA ASP A 472 12.36 -10.23 25.41
C ASP A 472 12.41 -11.00 24.08
N PHE A 473 13.27 -10.60 23.14
CA PHE A 473 13.36 -11.24 21.82
C PHE A 473 14.71 -11.92 21.59
N ALA A 474 14.69 -13.07 20.94
CA ALA A 474 15.90 -13.74 20.46
C ALA A 474 16.68 -12.83 19.48
N GLY A 475 18.01 -12.77 19.66
CA GLY A 475 18.86 -11.94 18.81
C GLY A 475 19.31 -12.59 17.49
N HIS A 476 19.12 -13.90 17.33
CA HIS A 476 19.55 -14.63 16.14
C HIS A 476 18.64 -14.39 14.92
N SER A 477 19.27 -14.25 13.76
CA SER A 477 18.64 -13.84 12.49
C SER A 477 17.52 -14.76 11.99
N ALA A 478 17.60 -16.07 12.26
CA ALA A 478 16.57 -17.05 11.85
C ALA A 478 15.16 -16.72 12.38
N TYR A 479 15.08 -16.11 13.56
CA TYR A 479 13.81 -15.79 14.23
C TYR A 479 13.16 -14.50 13.74
N TYR A 480 13.90 -13.67 13.00
CA TYR A 480 13.44 -12.36 12.54
C TYR A 480 12.22 -12.44 11.61
N ALA A 481 11.95 -13.60 11.02
CA ALA A 481 10.76 -13.87 10.20
C ALA A 481 9.45 -14.05 10.99
N CYS A 482 9.50 -14.05 12.33
CA CYS A 482 8.31 -13.98 13.18
C CYS A 482 8.06 -12.58 13.74
N HIS A 483 9.06 -11.68 13.71
CA HIS A 483 9.01 -10.45 14.49
C HIS A 483 7.89 -9.50 14.03
N HIS A 484 7.50 -9.53 12.74
CA HIS A 484 6.38 -8.76 12.18
C HIS A 484 5.00 -9.13 12.74
N ILE A 485 4.89 -10.20 13.53
CA ILE A 485 3.65 -10.64 14.19
C ILE A 485 3.46 -9.92 15.54
N PHE A 486 4.53 -9.37 16.12
CA PHE A 486 4.53 -8.73 17.45
C PHE A 486 4.71 -7.21 17.41
N PHE A 487 5.26 -6.67 16.31
CA PHE A 487 5.27 -5.23 16.09
C PHE A 487 3.84 -4.71 16.06
N SER A 488 3.53 -3.78 16.95
CA SER A 488 2.26 -3.05 17.01
C SER A 488 2.52 -1.55 16.92
N PRO A 489 1.62 -0.74 16.32
CA PRO A 489 1.68 0.72 16.40
C PRO A 489 1.63 1.27 17.84
N ARG A 490 1.14 0.45 18.78
CA ARG A 490 0.98 0.75 20.22
C ARG A 490 2.17 0.24 21.07
N ALA A 491 3.26 -0.24 20.46
CA ALA A 491 4.42 -0.77 21.17
C ALA A 491 5.58 0.25 21.34
N ILE A 492 6.30 0.12 22.45
CA ILE A 492 7.53 0.84 22.80
C ILE A 492 8.73 -0.08 22.55
N PHE A 493 9.89 0.47 22.21
CA PHE A 493 11.07 -0.32 21.87
C PHE A 493 12.26 -0.02 22.79
N ILE A 494 12.87 -1.08 23.32
CA ILE A 494 14.12 -1.01 24.08
C ILE A 494 15.19 -1.63 23.19
N LEU A 495 15.98 -0.79 22.52
CA LEU A 495 17.04 -1.24 21.62
C LEU A 495 18.35 -1.36 22.39
N VAL A 496 18.79 -2.61 22.60
CA VAL A 496 19.99 -2.93 23.37
C VAL A 496 21.20 -3.06 22.45
N VAL A 497 22.27 -2.33 22.77
CA VAL A 497 23.48 -2.21 21.96
C VAL A 497 24.73 -2.36 22.83
N ASP A 498 25.62 -3.27 22.46
CA ASP A 498 26.89 -3.52 23.15
C ASP A 498 27.91 -2.39 22.85
N MET A 499 28.34 -1.65 23.89
CA MET A 499 29.29 -0.54 23.74
C MET A 499 30.71 -0.96 23.36
N THR A 500 31.09 -2.22 23.56
CA THR A 500 32.46 -2.71 23.29
C THR A 500 32.72 -2.88 21.80
N LYS A 501 31.66 -2.98 21.00
CA LYS A 501 31.73 -3.25 19.56
C LYS A 501 31.95 -1.97 18.75
N ASP A 502 32.79 -2.05 17.72
CA ASP A 502 32.81 -1.01 16.69
C ASP A 502 31.61 -1.17 15.75
N LEU A 503 30.96 -0.06 15.43
CA LEU A 503 29.75 -0.03 14.60
C LEU A 503 30.00 -0.56 13.17
N ASN A 504 31.24 -0.52 12.68
CA ASN A 504 31.63 -0.98 11.34
C ASN A 504 32.16 -2.42 11.32
N SER A 505 32.31 -3.07 12.48
CA SER A 505 32.72 -4.48 12.56
C SER A 505 31.53 -5.43 12.32
N ILE A 506 31.80 -6.58 11.69
CA ILE A 506 30.77 -7.59 11.35
C ILE A 506 30.32 -8.30 12.63
N ALA A 507 29.01 -8.42 12.85
CA ALA A 507 28.42 -9.02 14.04
C ALA A 507 28.26 -10.54 13.89
N THR A 508 29.38 -11.26 13.89
CA THR A 508 29.46 -12.71 13.63
C THR A 508 28.63 -13.57 14.60
N GLU A 509 28.34 -13.08 15.81
CA GLU A 509 27.46 -13.77 16.76
C GLU A 509 25.98 -13.81 16.35
N ALA A 510 25.56 -13.02 15.36
CA ALA A 510 24.19 -13.01 14.85
C ALA A 510 23.95 -13.93 13.65
N CYS A 511 25.01 -14.37 12.97
CA CYS A 511 25.00 -15.42 11.95
C CYS A 511 26.40 -16.01 11.70
N THR A 512 26.55 -17.32 11.90
CA THR A 512 27.77 -18.10 11.58
C THR A 512 27.92 -18.40 10.09
N LYS A 513 26.80 -18.55 9.37
CA LYS A 513 26.77 -19.07 8.00
C LYS A 513 26.99 -17.98 6.95
N GLU A 514 28.00 -18.14 6.10
CA GLU A 514 28.34 -17.18 5.05
C GLU A 514 27.35 -17.12 3.88
N GLY A 515 27.16 -15.93 3.30
CA GLY A 515 26.46 -15.72 2.03
C GLY A 515 24.92 -15.72 2.11
N LEU A 516 24.38 -15.53 3.31
CA LEU A 516 23.01 -15.07 3.56
C LEU A 516 23.00 -13.53 3.55
N ILE A 517 21.83 -12.88 3.47
CA ILE A 517 21.76 -11.41 3.31
C ILE A 517 22.38 -10.67 4.51
N TYR A 518 22.32 -11.28 5.69
CA TYR A 518 22.79 -10.73 6.96
C TYR A 518 24.17 -11.27 7.42
N SER A 519 24.80 -12.20 6.70
CA SER A 519 26.09 -12.79 7.13
C SER A 519 27.21 -11.75 7.31
N ASN A 520 27.19 -10.71 6.47
CA ASN A 520 28.22 -9.67 6.44
C ASN A 520 27.69 -8.34 7.02
N TRP A 521 26.64 -8.39 7.86
CA TRP A 521 26.09 -7.19 8.49
C TRP A 521 26.97 -6.71 9.65
N THR A 522 27.24 -5.41 9.61
CA THR A 522 27.89 -4.68 10.70
C THR A 522 26.92 -4.40 11.85
N TYR A 523 27.42 -4.04 13.04
CA TYR A 523 26.53 -3.60 14.13
C TYR A 523 25.69 -2.37 13.72
N ALA A 524 26.21 -1.49 12.85
CA ALA A 524 25.44 -0.41 12.23
C ALA A 524 24.32 -0.93 11.31
N ASP A 525 24.56 -1.95 10.48
CA ASP A 525 23.52 -2.60 9.67
C ASP A 525 22.42 -3.20 10.56
N TYR A 526 22.78 -3.87 11.67
CA TYR A 526 21.80 -4.41 12.62
C TYR A 526 20.97 -3.32 13.31
N ILE A 527 21.58 -2.22 13.76
CA ILE A 527 20.84 -1.08 14.35
C ILE A 527 19.90 -0.47 13.30
N LYS A 528 20.38 -0.28 12.06
CA LYS A 528 19.58 0.21 10.93
C LYS A 528 18.43 -0.73 10.59
N TYR A 529 18.63 -2.04 10.64
CA TYR A 529 17.59 -3.05 10.43
C TYR A 529 16.52 -2.98 11.53
N TRP A 530 16.90 -2.90 12.79
CA TRP A 530 15.95 -2.84 13.91
C TRP A 530 15.12 -1.55 13.89
N LEU A 531 15.76 -0.38 13.73
CA LEU A 531 15.05 0.90 13.58
C LEU A 531 14.19 0.94 12.31
N GLY A 532 14.69 0.41 11.19
CA GLY A 532 13.91 0.29 9.95
C GLY A 532 12.71 -0.65 10.09
N SER A 533 12.79 -1.67 10.94
CA SER A 533 11.67 -2.57 11.24
C SER A 533 10.61 -1.89 12.09
N ILE A 534 11.01 -1.15 13.12
CA ILE A 534 10.11 -0.27 13.91
C ILE A 534 9.40 0.72 13.00
N HIS A 535 10.14 1.45 12.17
CA HIS A 535 9.62 2.45 11.24
C HIS A 535 8.68 1.87 10.17
N THR A 536 8.72 0.56 9.91
CA THR A 536 7.89 -0.09 8.87
C THR A 536 6.68 -0.83 9.44
N TYR A 537 6.78 -1.40 10.65
CA TYR A 537 5.76 -2.27 11.23
C TYR A 537 5.08 -1.73 12.48
N SER A 538 5.56 -0.63 13.07
CA SER A 538 4.94 0.00 14.25
C SER A 538 4.42 1.40 13.89
N SER A 539 5.25 2.44 14.04
CA SER A 539 4.87 3.82 13.75
C SER A 539 6.13 4.66 13.53
N LYS A 540 6.04 5.71 12.70
CA LYS A 540 7.15 6.67 12.49
C LYS A 540 7.57 7.41 13.77
N VAL A 541 6.65 7.55 14.73
CA VAL A 541 6.88 8.20 16.03
C VAL A 541 7.02 7.20 17.17
N ALA A 542 7.12 5.90 16.86
CA ALA A 542 7.31 4.86 17.87
C ALA A 542 8.59 5.13 18.68
N PRO A 543 8.52 5.21 20.03
CA PRO A 543 9.64 5.63 20.85
C PRO A 543 10.66 4.50 21.01
N VAL A 544 11.94 4.85 20.89
CA VAL A 544 13.06 3.97 21.21
C VAL A 544 13.79 4.48 22.45
N ILE A 545 13.99 3.59 23.41
CA ILE A 545 14.95 3.76 24.51
C ILE A 545 16.20 2.97 24.16
N LEU A 546 17.36 3.64 24.14
CA LEU A 546 18.64 2.99 23.88
C LEU A 546 19.28 2.52 25.18
N ALA A 547 19.47 1.20 25.27
CA ALA A 547 20.09 0.54 26.41
C ALA A 547 21.48 0.03 26.02
N PHE A 548 22.50 0.78 26.42
CA PHE A 548 23.89 0.47 26.15
C PHE A 548 24.43 -0.57 27.16
N SER A 549 24.67 -1.80 26.69
CA SER A 549 25.22 -2.89 27.49
C SER A 549 26.75 -2.90 27.46
N HIS A 550 27.34 -3.73 28.32
CA HIS A 550 28.79 -3.95 28.43
C HIS A 550 29.61 -2.65 28.61
N SER A 551 29.17 -1.81 29.56
CA SER A 551 29.80 -0.51 29.85
C SER A 551 30.76 -0.53 31.04
N GLU A 552 31.34 -1.70 31.37
CA GLU A 552 32.28 -1.93 32.47
C GLU A 552 33.46 -0.93 32.43
N ASP A 553 34.28 -0.98 31.37
CA ASP A 553 35.41 -0.07 31.10
C ASP A 553 34.99 1.40 30.94
N ASN A 554 33.70 1.61 30.74
CA ASN A 554 33.08 2.92 30.57
C ASN A 554 32.45 3.46 31.85
N GLY A 555 32.48 2.70 32.96
CA GLY A 555 31.94 3.10 34.26
C GLY A 555 30.45 3.45 34.22
N ALA A 556 29.71 3.02 33.19
CA ALA A 556 28.40 3.55 32.81
C ALA A 556 28.33 5.10 32.85
N ASP A 557 29.32 5.80 32.28
CA ASP A 557 29.35 7.28 32.17
C ASP A 557 28.39 7.81 31.08
N PRO A 558 27.39 8.65 31.44
CA PRO A 558 26.50 9.29 30.48
C PRO A 558 27.20 10.09 29.37
N LYS A 559 28.40 10.64 29.61
CA LYS A 559 29.16 11.35 28.57
C LYS A 559 29.69 10.38 27.51
N LYS A 560 30.18 9.21 27.91
CA LYS A 560 30.62 8.14 27.01
C LYS A 560 29.42 7.53 26.26
N ALA A 561 28.28 7.32 26.94
CA ALA A 561 27.03 6.89 26.32
C ALA A 561 26.57 7.88 25.23
N LEU A 562 26.59 9.20 25.52
CA LEU A 562 26.25 10.24 24.54
C LEU A 562 27.24 10.31 23.37
N GLN A 563 28.53 10.04 23.58
CA GLN A 563 29.50 9.93 22.48
C GLN A 563 29.19 8.75 21.56
N TYR A 564 28.85 7.57 22.12
CA TYR A 564 28.47 6.39 21.33
C TYR A 564 27.13 6.61 20.59
N PHE A 565 26.16 7.25 21.24
CA PHE A 565 24.90 7.68 20.63
C PHE A 565 25.12 8.56 19.39
N ASN A 566 26.03 9.55 19.45
CA ASN A 566 26.28 10.40 18.29
C ASN A 566 26.88 9.58 17.12
N LYS A 567 27.78 8.61 17.38
CA LYS A 567 28.29 7.71 16.33
C LYS A 567 27.18 6.90 15.66
N ILE A 568 26.18 6.44 16.43
CA ILE A 568 24.99 5.76 15.89
C ILE A 568 24.18 6.72 14.99
N CYS A 569 24.01 7.98 15.41
CA CYS A 569 23.31 8.98 14.59
C CYS A 569 24.06 9.28 13.28
N ASP A 570 25.40 9.31 13.32
CA ASP A 570 26.24 9.60 12.15
C ASP A 570 26.19 8.51 11.07
N CYS A 571 25.84 7.26 11.42
CA CYS A 571 25.69 6.15 10.46
C CYS A 571 24.24 5.87 10.00
N LEU A 572 23.24 6.57 10.55
CA LEU A 572 21.82 6.29 10.27
C LEU A 572 21.21 7.21 9.19
N PRO A 573 20.25 6.71 8.38
CA PRO A 573 19.43 7.55 7.51
C PRO A 573 18.51 8.47 8.32
N ARG A 574 18.19 9.65 7.79
CA ARG A 574 17.52 10.72 8.56
C ARG A 574 16.18 10.29 9.15
N LYS A 575 15.35 9.56 8.39
CA LYS A 575 14.03 9.09 8.84
C LYS A 575 14.08 8.11 10.01
N LEU A 576 15.25 7.52 10.30
CA LEU A 576 15.44 6.63 11.46
C LEU A 576 15.94 7.38 12.70
N LEU A 577 16.37 8.65 12.57
CA LEU A 577 16.76 9.49 13.70
C LEU A 577 15.55 9.99 14.49
N ASP A 578 14.38 10.07 13.86
CA ASP A 578 13.15 10.57 14.47
C ASP A 578 12.66 9.68 15.65
N HIS A 579 13.15 8.43 15.73
CA HIS A 579 12.93 7.51 16.85
C HIS A 579 13.83 7.76 18.07
N LEU A 580 14.95 8.49 17.91
CA LEU A 580 16.07 8.50 18.85
C LEU A 580 16.16 9.80 19.65
N ASP A 581 15.71 9.77 20.91
CA ASP A 581 15.89 10.89 21.84
C ASP A 581 17.17 10.75 22.70
N LYS A 582 17.97 11.82 22.76
CA LYS A 582 19.13 11.96 23.65
C LYS A 582 18.78 11.92 25.14
N ARG A 583 17.51 12.06 25.51
CA ARG A 583 16.98 11.88 26.88
C ARG A 583 16.72 10.41 27.22
N ARG A 584 16.56 9.55 26.21
CA ARG A 584 16.21 8.12 26.37
C ARG A 584 17.43 7.20 26.20
N ILE A 585 18.59 7.59 26.74
CA ILE A 585 19.84 6.85 26.62
C ILE A 585 20.39 6.44 27.99
N TYR A 586 20.64 5.15 28.18
CA TYR A 586 21.08 4.57 29.45
C TYR A 586 22.19 3.56 29.22
N SER A 587 23.18 3.49 30.12
CA SER A 587 24.30 2.53 30.02
C SER A 587 24.42 1.67 31.27
N PHE A 588 24.65 0.37 31.10
CA PHE A 588 24.59 -0.63 32.15
C PHE A 588 25.90 -1.43 32.27
N GLN A 589 26.26 -1.79 33.50
CA GLN A 589 27.36 -2.72 33.82
C GLN A 589 26.72 -3.98 34.42
N LYS A 590 27.22 -5.17 34.10
CA LYS A 590 26.60 -6.45 34.49
C LYS A 590 26.36 -6.56 35.99
N GLN A 591 27.33 -6.14 36.81
CA GLN A 591 27.29 -6.28 38.27
C GLN A 591 27.13 -4.92 39.01
N SER A 592 26.36 -3.97 38.44
CA SER A 592 26.00 -2.72 39.12
C SER A 592 24.62 -2.23 38.73
N ASP A 593 23.84 -1.74 39.68
CA ASP A 593 22.48 -1.20 39.46
C ASP A 593 22.47 0.30 39.14
N LYS A 594 23.65 0.87 38.87
CA LYS A 594 23.79 2.21 38.32
C LYS A 594 22.91 2.37 37.08
N ASN A 595 22.16 3.47 37.04
CA ASN A 595 21.19 3.83 35.99
C ASN A 595 19.94 2.92 35.88
N VAL A 596 19.74 1.90 36.72
CA VAL A 596 18.56 1.00 36.62
C VAL A 596 17.26 1.72 37.00
N GLU A 597 17.20 2.43 38.13
CA GLU A 597 15.97 3.15 38.51
C GLU A 597 15.65 4.30 37.55
N ALA A 598 16.64 5.11 37.15
CA ALA A 598 16.46 6.17 36.14
C ALA A 598 15.99 5.64 34.77
N PHE A 599 16.33 4.38 34.42
CA PHE A 599 15.78 3.72 33.24
C PHE A 599 14.32 3.29 33.45
N LYS A 600 13.97 2.74 34.63
CA LYS A 600 12.58 2.39 34.97
C LYS A 600 11.66 3.62 35.01
N GLU A 601 12.14 4.73 35.55
CA GLU A 601 11.48 6.04 35.53
C GLU A 601 11.20 6.47 34.07
N CYS A 602 12.23 6.49 33.23
CA CYS A 602 12.10 6.81 31.81
C CYS A 602 11.17 5.85 31.05
N LEU A 603 11.11 4.58 31.44
CA LEU A 603 10.22 3.58 30.86
C LEU A 603 8.77 3.83 31.29
N ALA A 604 8.50 4.11 32.57
CA ALA A 604 7.19 4.54 33.06
C ALA A 604 6.71 5.82 32.35
N ASP A 605 7.56 6.86 32.26
CA ASP A 605 7.25 8.09 31.53
C ASP A 605 7.03 7.86 30.04
N THR A 606 7.80 6.98 29.41
CA THR A 606 7.60 6.65 28.00
C THR A 606 6.27 5.93 27.76
N VAL A 607 5.89 5.01 28.66
CA VAL A 607 4.56 4.35 28.65
C VAL A 607 3.44 5.36 28.84
N LYS A 608 3.51 6.23 29.87
CA LYS A 608 2.52 7.29 30.11
C LYS A 608 2.39 8.28 28.95
N SER A 609 3.44 8.45 28.14
CA SER A 609 3.45 9.33 26.96
C SER A 609 2.90 8.70 25.66
N GLN A 610 2.40 7.47 25.69
CA GLN A 610 1.80 6.86 24.50
C GLN A 610 0.35 7.30 24.31
N SER A 611 -0.06 7.54 23.06
CA SER A 611 -1.42 8.00 22.73
C SER A 611 -2.54 7.04 23.19
N HIS A 612 -2.23 5.76 23.35
CA HIS A 612 -3.19 4.75 23.82
C HIS A 612 -3.36 4.68 25.35
N TRP A 613 -2.54 5.42 26.11
CA TRP A 613 -2.50 5.31 27.56
C TRP A 613 -3.60 6.15 28.21
N GLY A 614 -4.66 5.49 28.66
CA GLY A 614 -5.87 6.12 29.19
C GLY A 614 -7.03 6.21 28.18
N GLU A 615 -6.84 5.76 26.93
CA GLU A 615 -7.92 5.59 25.94
C GLU A 615 -9.14 4.91 26.55
N ARG A 616 -10.34 5.34 26.13
CA ARG A 616 -11.62 4.88 26.65
C ARG A 616 -12.31 4.02 25.62
N VAL A 617 -12.66 2.81 26.04
CA VAL A 617 -13.36 1.81 25.23
C VAL A 617 -14.71 1.44 25.86
N PRO A 618 -15.68 0.87 25.12
CA PRO A 618 -16.96 0.46 25.70
C PRO A 618 -16.80 -0.62 26.79
N ILE A 619 -17.60 -0.55 27.86
CA ILE A 619 -17.60 -1.56 28.93
C ILE A 619 -17.98 -2.96 28.42
N SER A 620 -18.68 -3.08 27.28
CA SER A 620 -18.92 -4.39 26.64
C SER A 620 -17.63 -5.13 26.26
N TRP A 621 -16.51 -4.42 26.01
CA TRP A 621 -15.25 -5.04 25.66
C TRP A 621 -14.57 -5.75 26.86
N THR A 622 -14.86 -5.36 28.11
CA THR A 622 -14.34 -6.08 29.30
C THR A 622 -15.01 -7.44 29.50
N LYS A 623 -16.26 -7.58 29.05
CA LYS A 623 -16.95 -8.89 29.01
C LYS A 623 -16.36 -9.77 27.92
N LEU A 624 -16.03 -9.19 26.76
CA LEU A 624 -15.32 -9.92 25.71
C LEU A 624 -13.93 -10.36 26.16
N GLU A 625 -13.14 -9.51 26.85
CA GLU A 625 -11.85 -9.92 27.43
C GLU A 625 -12.01 -11.13 28.37
N ALA A 626 -12.98 -11.08 29.29
CA ALA A 626 -13.26 -12.19 30.21
C ALA A 626 -13.61 -13.50 29.48
N VAL A 627 -14.40 -13.41 28.40
CA VAL A 627 -14.73 -14.57 27.56
C VAL A 627 -13.51 -15.08 26.78
N LEU A 628 -12.67 -14.20 26.23
CA LEU A 628 -11.45 -14.60 25.53
C LEU A 628 -10.45 -15.27 26.50
N LYS A 629 -10.32 -14.78 27.74
CA LYS A 629 -9.54 -15.45 28.80
C LYS A 629 -10.12 -16.83 29.16
N LYS A 630 -11.43 -16.93 29.43
CA LYS A 630 -12.06 -18.21 29.78
C LYS A 630 -12.03 -19.24 28.63
N LEU A 631 -12.10 -18.79 27.37
CA LEU A 631 -11.92 -19.66 26.21
C LEU A 631 -10.47 -20.17 26.10
N LYS A 632 -9.48 -19.34 26.43
CA LYS A 632 -8.06 -19.71 26.42
C LYS A 632 -7.74 -20.84 27.40
N GLU A 633 -8.46 -20.96 28.52
CA GLU A 633 -8.32 -22.07 29.48
C GLU A 633 -8.57 -23.45 28.87
N SER A 634 -9.39 -23.55 27.81
CA SER A 634 -9.76 -24.83 27.17
C SER A 634 -9.36 -24.96 25.70
N ASN A 635 -9.12 -23.86 24.98
CA ASN A 635 -8.82 -23.83 23.54
C ASN A 635 -7.88 -22.66 23.18
N TYR A 636 -6.82 -22.92 22.41
CA TYR A 636 -5.92 -21.86 21.92
C TYR A 636 -6.44 -21.09 20.69
N ILE A 637 -7.48 -21.59 20.03
CA ILE A 637 -8.07 -21.01 18.82
C ILE A 637 -9.60 -21.04 18.95
N VAL A 638 -10.28 -19.95 18.57
CA VAL A 638 -11.75 -19.92 18.40
C VAL A 638 -12.10 -19.42 16.99
N SER A 639 -13.17 -19.93 16.39
CA SER A 639 -13.68 -19.37 15.13
C SER A 639 -14.51 -18.12 15.39
N PHE A 640 -14.43 -17.13 14.50
CA PHE A 640 -15.18 -15.87 14.64
C PHE A 640 -16.70 -16.13 14.73
N SER A 641 -17.22 -17.06 13.91
CA SER A 641 -18.63 -17.45 13.93
C SER A 641 -19.08 -18.11 15.25
N ASN A 642 -18.20 -18.84 15.94
CA ASN A 642 -18.51 -19.42 17.25
C ASN A 642 -18.45 -18.33 18.33
N LEU A 643 -17.44 -17.47 18.29
CA LEU A 643 -17.33 -16.35 19.23
C LEU A 643 -18.53 -15.38 19.10
N LEU A 644 -18.96 -15.07 17.88
CA LEU A 644 -20.15 -14.25 17.63
C LEU A 644 -21.39 -14.86 18.30
N ARG A 645 -21.62 -16.17 18.15
CA ARG A 645 -22.74 -16.87 18.81
C ARG A 645 -22.67 -16.78 20.34
N LEU A 646 -21.49 -16.94 20.93
CA LEU A 646 -21.27 -16.86 22.39
C LEU A 646 -21.44 -15.44 22.96
N VAL A 647 -21.34 -14.41 22.12
CA VAL A 647 -21.18 -13.01 22.55
C VAL A 647 -22.42 -12.15 22.24
N LEU A 648 -23.39 -12.65 21.45
CA LEU A 648 -24.69 -12.01 21.22
C LEU A 648 -25.45 -11.70 22.53
N ASP A 649 -25.40 -12.61 23.51
CA ASP A 649 -26.06 -12.42 24.82
C ASP A 649 -25.36 -11.35 25.71
N LEU A 650 -24.16 -10.89 25.33
CA LEU A 650 -23.32 -9.98 26.13
C LEU A 650 -23.46 -8.50 25.73
N LYS A 651 -24.53 -8.15 25.00
CA LYS A 651 -24.84 -6.80 24.45
C LYS A 651 -23.87 -6.29 23.37
N ILE A 652 -23.06 -7.16 22.76
CA ILE A 652 -22.33 -6.84 21.51
C ILE A 652 -23.26 -7.23 20.37
N ASN A 653 -24.08 -6.26 19.94
CA ASN A 653 -25.31 -6.52 19.18
C ASN A 653 -25.09 -6.66 17.66
N THR A 654 -23.86 -6.47 17.16
CA THR A 654 -23.54 -6.61 15.73
C THR A 654 -22.22 -7.33 15.49
N GLU A 655 -22.09 -7.93 14.31
CA GLU A 655 -20.84 -8.54 13.83
C GLU A 655 -19.66 -7.54 13.82
N GLU A 656 -19.94 -6.29 13.46
CA GLU A 656 -18.94 -5.24 13.33
C GLU A 656 -18.43 -4.75 14.70
N ASP A 657 -19.30 -4.66 15.71
CA ASP A 657 -18.88 -4.33 17.08
C ASP A 657 -17.90 -5.39 17.64
N LEU A 658 -18.11 -6.67 17.33
CA LEU A 658 -17.18 -7.75 17.66
C LEU A 658 -15.89 -7.67 16.85
N LEU A 659 -15.98 -7.49 15.52
CA LEU A 659 -14.83 -7.36 14.63
C LEU A 659 -13.87 -6.25 15.09
N ASN A 660 -14.44 -5.11 15.46
CA ASN A 660 -13.70 -3.94 15.93
C ASN A 660 -13.03 -4.16 17.28
N ALA A 661 -13.71 -4.83 18.23
CA ALA A 661 -13.12 -5.19 19.51
C ALA A 661 -11.94 -6.18 19.33
N LEU A 662 -12.06 -7.13 18.40
CA LEU A 662 -10.97 -8.06 18.08
C LEU A 662 -9.77 -7.38 17.40
N ILE A 663 -9.98 -6.33 16.60
CA ILE A 663 -8.88 -5.49 16.09
C ILE A 663 -8.16 -4.80 17.25
N PHE A 664 -8.90 -4.17 18.18
CA PHE A 664 -8.28 -3.58 19.38
C PHE A 664 -7.52 -4.60 20.24
N PHE A 665 -8.06 -5.81 20.45
CA PHE A 665 -7.36 -6.87 21.17
C PHE A 665 -6.17 -7.47 20.40
N ASN A 666 -6.14 -7.36 19.06
CA ASN A 666 -4.97 -7.67 18.24
C ASN A 666 -3.88 -6.59 18.37
N ASP A 667 -4.26 -5.32 18.39
CA ASP A 667 -3.30 -4.20 18.35
C ASP A 667 -2.71 -3.91 19.74
N THR A 668 -3.47 -4.21 20.81
CA THR A 668 -2.91 -4.42 22.17
C THR A 668 -2.23 -5.78 22.34
N GLY A 669 -2.45 -6.71 21.40
CA GLY A 669 -1.82 -8.02 21.28
C GLY A 669 -2.18 -9.02 22.38
N VAL A 670 -3.38 -8.91 22.94
CA VAL A 670 -3.99 -9.91 23.84
C VAL A 670 -4.32 -11.20 23.05
N ILE A 671 -4.71 -11.04 21.79
CA ILE A 671 -4.96 -12.11 20.81
C ILE A 671 -4.14 -11.83 19.54
N LEU A 672 -4.17 -12.76 18.58
CA LEU A 672 -3.78 -12.51 17.19
C LEU A 672 -4.97 -12.78 16.26
N PHE A 673 -5.37 -11.77 15.49
CA PHE A 673 -6.54 -11.79 14.62
C PHE A 673 -6.29 -10.95 13.36
N ARG A 674 -7.00 -11.23 12.24
CA ARG A 674 -6.99 -10.36 11.06
C ARG A 674 -8.35 -10.20 10.41
N SER A 675 -8.72 -8.94 10.21
CA SER A 675 -10.00 -8.50 9.66
C SER A 675 -10.28 -9.02 8.23
N GLU A 676 -9.22 -9.28 7.46
CA GLU A 676 -9.27 -9.73 6.06
C GLU A 676 -9.71 -11.19 5.94
N ILE A 677 -9.57 -11.98 6.99
CA ILE A 677 -9.89 -13.42 7.02
C ILE A 677 -10.61 -13.72 8.34
N LYS A 678 -11.90 -13.38 8.39
CA LYS A 678 -12.80 -13.53 9.56
C LYS A 678 -13.11 -14.99 9.95
N ASP A 679 -12.21 -15.94 9.73
CA ASP A 679 -12.47 -17.36 10.00
C ASP A 679 -12.10 -17.75 11.43
N MET A 680 -10.92 -17.35 11.91
CA MET A 680 -10.35 -17.80 13.19
C MET A 680 -9.54 -16.72 13.91
N ILE A 681 -9.45 -16.90 15.23
CA ILE A 681 -8.82 -16.00 16.21
C ILE A 681 -7.90 -16.87 17.06
N ILE A 682 -6.63 -16.47 17.21
CA ILE A 682 -5.67 -17.15 18.09
C ILE A 682 -5.70 -16.45 19.45
N LEU A 683 -6.07 -17.22 20.48
CA LEU A 683 -6.22 -16.76 21.87
C LEU A 683 -4.89 -16.79 22.64
N ASP A 684 -3.91 -17.56 22.16
CA ASP A 684 -2.54 -17.52 22.67
C ASP A 684 -1.52 -17.35 21.54
N VAL A 685 -0.92 -16.15 21.48
CA VAL A 685 0.11 -15.79 20.51
C VAL A 685 1.43 -16.54 20.78
N GLN A 686 1.76 -16.83 22.04
CA GLN A 686 2.95 -17.58 22.41
C GLN A 686 2.83 -19.05 21.98
N TRP A 687 1.65 -19.66 22.12
CA TRP A 687 1.40 -21.03 21.66
C TRP A 687 1.62 -21.22 20.15
N LEU A 688 1.14 -20.28 19.30
CA LEU A 688 1.46 -20.26 17.86
C LEU A 688 2.96 -20.19 17.60
N VAL A 689 3.67 -19.42 18.42
CA VAL A 689 5.08 -19.08 18.24
C VAL A 689 5.98 -20.22 18.72
N ASP A 690 5.60 -20.93 19.78
CA ASP A 690 6.23 -22.17 20.17
C ASP A 690 6.03 -23.26 19.10
N ALA A 691 4.85 -23.35 18.49
CA ALA A 691 4.61 -24.24 17.35
C ALA A 691 5.57 -23.96 16.18
N PHE A 692 5.82 -22.69 15.86
CA PHE A 692 6.79 -22.29 14.83
C PHE A 692 8.25 -22.38 15.29
N LYS A 693 8.55 -22.21 16.60
CA LYS A 693 9.88 -22.49 17.19
C LYS A 693 10.26 -23.95 16.98
N ARG A 694 9.31 -24.89 16.99
CA ARG A 694 9.56 -26.30 16.60
C ARG A 694 9.80 -26.53 15.10
N ILE A 695 9.80 -25.49 14.26
CA ILE A 695 10.17 -25.57 12.83
C ILE A 695 11.54 -24.90 12.56
N ILE A 696 11.96 -23.95 13.41
CA ILE A 696 13.23 -23.23 13.26
C ILE A 696 14.34 -23.88 14.08
N PHE A 697 15.39 -24.33 13.40
CA PHE A 697 16.59 -24.89 14.01
C PHE A 697 17.85 -24.15 13.57
N ASP A 698 18.71 -23.85 14.53
CA ASP A 698 20.10 -23.47 14.28
C ASP A 698 21.02 -24.71 14.26
N GLU A 699 22.32 -24.47 14.12
CA GLU A 699 23.32 -25.54 14.03
C GLU A 699 23.42 -26.32 15.35
N GLU A 700 23.34 -25.66 16.51
CA GLU A 700 23.40 -26.29 17.84
C GLU A 700 22.19 -27.22 18.08
N HIS A 701 20.97 -26.81 17.70
CA HIS A 701 19.79 -27.67 17.77
C HIS A 701 19.88 -28.90 16.86
N MET A 702 20.44 -28.74 15.65
CA MET A 702 20.67 -29.85 14.71
C MET A 702 21.80 -30.80 15.15
N GLU A 703 22.66 -30.37 16.08
CA GLU A 703 23.65 -31.23 16.74
C GLU A 703 23.06 -31.98 17.93
N ALA A 704 22.19 -31.33 18.71
CA ALA A 704 21.56 -31.88 19.91
C ALA A 704 20.37 -32.83 19.62
N MET A 705 19.69 -32.68 18.49
CA MET A 705 18.81 -33.72 17.97
C MET A 705 19.64 -34.80 17.28
N GLU A 706 19.56 -36.04 17.76
CA GLU A 706 20.21 -37.24 17.18
C GLU A 706 19.57 -37.69 15.84
N MET A 707 19.22 -36.72 14.97
CA MET A 707 18.32 -36.87 13.82
C MET A 707 18.99 -36.52 12.48
N ARG A 708 20.32 -36.44 12.44
CA ARG A 708 21.10 -36.05 11.23
C ARG A 708 20.88 -37.00 10.04
N ASP A 709 20.46 -38.24 10.30
CA ASP A 709 20.27 -39.28 9.27
C ASP A 709 18.97 -39.14 8.45
N PHE A 710 18.04 -38.25 8.82
CA PHE A 710 16.77 -38.10 8.10
C PHE A 710 16.83 -36.98 7.04
N ALA A 711 17.02 -37.35 5.77
CA ALA A 711 17.20 -36.40 4.66
C ALA A 711 16.13 -35.29 4.55
N GLU A 712 14.87 -35.56 4.94
CA GLU A 712 13.82 -34.52 4.91
C GLU A 712 14.05 -33.39 5.94
N PHE A 713 14.78 -33.64 7.04
CA PHE A 713 15.24 -32.57 7.94
C PHE A 713 16.34 -31.72 7.31
N GLN A 714 17.20 -32.29 6.45
CA GLN A 714 18.21 -31.54 5.71
C GLN A 714 17.57 -30.65 4.64
N GLU A 715 16.51 -31.13 3.96
CA GLU A 715 15.69 -30.33 3.04
C GLU A 715 15.01 -29.15 3.78
N LEU A 716 14.54 -29.33 5.01
CA LEU A 716 14.09 -28.21 5.84
C LEU A 716 15.24 -27.25 6.18
N ASN A 717 16.35 -27.78 6.70
CA ASN A 717 17.46 -27.00 7.24
C ASN A 717 18.25 -26.19 6.20
N GLU A 718 18.40 -26.70 4.98
CA GLU A 718 19.16 -26.03 3.91
C GLU A 718 18.26 -25.38 2.85
N HIS A 719 17.18 -26.07 2.44
CA HIS A 719 16.33 -25.63 1.33
C HIS A 719 15.06 -24.89 1.81
N GLY A 720 14.76 -24.94 3.12
CA GLY A 720 13.52 -24.39 3.69
C GLY A 720 12.27 -25.19 3.33
N LEU A 721 12.40 -26.50 3.04
CA LEU A 721 11.30 -27.35 2.59
C LEU A 721 10.77 -28.25 3.73
N LEU A 722 9.61 -27.90 4.27
CA LEU A 722 8.94 -28.60 5.36
C LEU A 722 7.98 -29.66 4.82
N SER A 723 8.29 -30.95 5.02
CA SER A 723 7.38 -32.05 4.68
C SER A 723 6.33 -32.27 5.76
N SER A 724 5.18 -32.84 5.38
CA SER A 724 4.13 -33.25 6.33
C SER A 724 4.59 -34.32 7.32
N LYS A 725 5.59 -35.14 6.96
CA LYS A 725 6.20 -36.16 7.84
C LYS A 725 7.10 -35.50 8.89
N VAL A 726 7.99 -34.61 8.45
CA VAL A 726 8.87 -33.83 9.34
C VAL A 726 8.01 -33.04 10.32
N LEU A 727 6.98 -32.34 9.83
CA LEU A 727 6.05 -31.61 10.70
C LEU A 727 5.26 -32.52 11.66
N ASN A 728 4.95 -33.77 11.29
CA ASN A 728 4.36 -34.74 12.21
C ASN A 728 5.33 -35.07 13.35
N VAL A 729 6.58 -35.41 13.04
CA VAL A 729 7.61 -35.75 14.04
C VAL A 729 7.86 -34.57 14.98
N LEU A 730 7.99 -33.36 14.43
CA LEU A 730 8.27 -32.12 15.17
C LEU A 730 7.17 -31.74 16.18
N TRP A 731 5.91 -32.09 15.89
CA TRP A 731 4.76 -31.79 16.75
C TRP A 731 4.20 -33.02 17.48
N GLN A 732 4.75 -34.23 17.28
CA GLN A 732 4.16 -35.50 17.72
C GLN A 732 3.81 -35.54 19.22
N ASN A 733 4.66 -34.95 20.07
CA ASN A 733 4.51 -34.92 21.52
C ASN A 733 4.02 -33.54 22.03
N SER A 734 3.15 -32.88 21.28
CA SER A 734 2.61 -31.54 21.62
C SER A 734 1.16 -31.36 21.18
N ASP A 735 0.43 -30.49 21.87
CA ASP A 735 -0.95 -30.12 21.56
C ASP A 735 -1.11 -29.52 20.13
N PHE A 736 -0.06 -28.90 19.59
CA PHE A 736 0.06 -28.46 18.19
C PHE A 736 -0.39 -29.53 17.19
N TYR A 737 -0.16 -30.82 17.46
CA TYR A 737 -0.53 -31.91 16.56
C TYR A 737 -2.04 -31.99 16.32
N GLN A 738 -2.85 -31.80 17.37
CA GLN A 738 -4.32 -31.83 17.28
C GLN A 738 -4.85 -30.67 16.42
N HIS A 739 -4.16 -29.53 16.48
CA HIS A 739 -4.51 -28.32 15.73
C HIS A 739 -3.72 -28.14 14.42
N LYS A 740 -2.96 -29.15 13.95
CA LYS A 740 -1.97 -29.03 12.85
C LYS A 740 -2.50 -28.29 11.62
N HIS A 741 -3.67 -28.68 11.12
CA HIS A 741 -4.28 -28.07 9.93
C HIS A 741 -4.66 -26.59 10.17
N SER A 742 -5.08 -26.23 11.37
CA SER A 742 -5.39 -24.84 11.72
C SER A 742 -4.11 -24.00 11.83
N LEU A 743 -3.11 -24.49 12.58
CA LEU A 743 -1.81 -23.82 12.74
C LEU A 743 -1.13 -23.52 11.40
N VAL A 744 -1.02 -24.54 10.52
CA VAL A 744 -0.40 -24.37 9.20
C VAL A 744 -1.15 -23.35 8.34
N ASN A 745 -2.49 -23.30 8.40
CA ASN A 745 -3.26 -22.30 7.66
C ASN A 745 -3.07 -20.88 8.23
N HIS A 746 -3.01 -20.69 9.54
CA HIS A 746 -2.68 -19.38 10.14
C HIS A 746 -1.26 -18.94 9.76
N MET A 747 -0.27 -19.82 9.84
CA MET A 747 1.12 -19.53 9.44
C MET A 747 1.22 -19.18 7.95
N LYS A 748 0.44 -19.84 7.08
CA LYS A 748 0.33 -19.47 5.66
C LYS A 748 -0.25 -18.07 5.47
N GLN A 749 -1.32 -17.74 6.18
CA GLN A 749 -1.93 -16.41 6.13
C GLN A 749 -0.99 -15.33 6.68
N LEU A 750 -0.20 -15.63 7.72
CA LEU A 750 0.77 -14.71 8.36
C LEU A 750 2.04 -14.46 7.52
N ASP A 751 2.04 -14.94 6.26
CA ASP A 751 3.16 -14.92 5.33
C ASP A 751 4.43 -15.66 5.85
N MET A 752 4.27 -16.57 6.81
CA MET A 752 5.36 -17.37 7.42
C MET A 752 5.67 -18.64 6.60
N LEU A 753 4.66 -19.18 5.90
CA LEU A 753 4.74 -20.42 5.13
C LEU A 753 4.10 -20.25 3.75
N ALA A 754 4.72 -20.73 2.68
CA ALA A 754 4.06 -20.90 1.39
C ALA A 754 3.65 -22.36 1.16
N GLU A 755 2.42 -22.61 0.69
CA GLU A 755 2.00 -23.97 0.30
C GLU A 755 2.53 -24.33 -1.09
N LEU A 756 3.35 -25.37 -1.18
CA LEU A 756 3.84 -25.91 -2.45
C LEU A 756 3.01 -27.13 -2.89
N SER A 757 2.51 -27.90 -1.93
CA SER A 757 1.48 -28.91 -2.07
C SER A 757 0.78 -29.14 -0.72
N LYS A 758 -0.27 -29.97 -0.71
CA LYS A 758 -0.99 -30.38 0.52
C LYS A 758 -0.09 -30.98 1.63
N GLU A 759 1.12 -31.40 1.28
CA GLU A 759 2.07 -32.07 2.19
C GLU A 759 3.47 -31.44 2.20
N LEU A 760 3.66 -30.29 1.54
CA LEU A 760 4.96 -29.63 1.40
C LEU A 760 4.81 -28.11 1.47
N TRP A 761 5.48 -27.49 2.43
CA TRP A 761 5.50 -26.04 2.63
C TRP A 761 6.91 -25.48 2.50
N TYR A 762 7.02 -24.23 2.07
CA TYR A 762 8.24 -23.46 2.06
C TYR A 762 8.32 -22.54 3.27
N VAL A 763 9.41 -22.63 4.02
CA VAL A 763 9.73 -21.88 5.24
C VAL A 763 10.86 -20.88 4.93
N PRO A 764 10.57 -19.58 4.73
CA PRO A 764 11.57 -18.68 4.15
C PRO A 764 12.83 -18.48 4.98
N CYS A 765 12.71 -18.39 6.31
CA CYS A 765 13.84 -18.21 7.23
C CYS A 765 14.78 -19.41 7.32
N MET A 766 14.33 -20.59 6.92
CA MET A 766 15.14 -21.81 6.91
C MET A 766 15.88 -22.01 5.57
N ASN A 767 15.60 -21.20 4.55
CA ASN A 767 16.26 -21.33 3.26
C ASN A 767 17.66 -20.68 3.27
N LYS A 768 18.68 -21.52 3.14
CA LYS A 768 20.11 -21.15 3.18
C LYS A 768 20.77 -21.28 1.79
N GLN A 769 19.99 -21.58 0.75
CA GLN A 769 20.48 -21.76 -0.62
C GLN A 769 21.01 -20.47 -1.25
N LYS A 770 22.18 -20.55 -1.89
CA LYS A 770 22.80 -19.47 -2.67
C LYS A 770 22.38 -19.52 -4.13
N TYR A 771 22.13 -18.36 -4.73
CA TYR A 771 21.78 -18.22 -6.15
C TYR A 771 23.02 -18.27 -7.06
N SER A 772 22.87 -18.79 -8.29
CA SER A 772 23.85 -18.65 -9.38
C SER A 772 23.17 -18.09 -10.64
N TRP A 773 23.78 -17.09 -11.28
CA TRP A 773 23.28 -16.46 -12.51
C TRP A 773 23.21 -17.43 -13.70
N GLU A 774 24.02 -18.49 -13.68
CA GLU A 774 24.07 -19.54 -14.71
C GLU A 774 22.72 -20.26 -14.89
N ILE A 775 21.86 -20.17 -13.89
CA ILE A 775 20.48 -20.64 -13.91
C ILE A 775 19.68 -20.03 -15.08
N LEU A 776 20.05 -18.83 -15.55
CA LEU A 776 19.36 -18.09 -16.60
C LEU A 776 20.06 -18.08 -17.98
N ASN A 777 21.20 -18.75 -18.17
CA ASN A 777 22.02 -18.65 -19.40
C ASN A 777 21.24 -18.89 -20.72
N ASN A 778 20.31 -19.84 -20.71
CA ASN A 778 19.50 -20.21 -21.88
C ASN A 778 18.16 -19.45 -21.97
N CYS A 779 18.01 -18.34 -21.24
CA CYS A 779 16.80 -17.52 -21.24
C CYS A 779 16.99 -16.20 -22.01
N ASN A 780 15.89 -15.69 -22.55
CA ASN A 780 15.72 -14.26 -22.82
C ASN A 780 15.17 -13.60 -21.55
N VAL A 781 15.54 -12.34 -21.29
CA VAL A 781 15.19 -11.62 -20.06
C VAL A 781 14.70 -10.20 -20.34
N SER A 782 13.81 -9.70 -19.47
CA SER A 782 13.39 -8.30 -19.47
C SER A 782 14.50 -7.39 -18.90
N SER A 783 14.32 -6.08 -19.04
CA SER A 783 15.00 -5.12 -18.15
C SER A 783 14.59 -5.41 -16.69
N ARG A 784 15.43 -5.04 -15.72
CA ARG A 784 15.12 -5.24 -14.30
C ARG A 784 14.39 -4.01 -13.76
N PHE A 785 13.23 -4.23 -13.16
CA PHE A 785 12.45 -3.20 -12.48
C PHE A 785 12.73 -3.26 -10.98
N CYS A 786 13.06 -2.12 -10.37
CA CYS A 786 13.60 -2.05 -9.02
C CYS A 786 12.73 -1.16 -8.14
N PHE A 787 12.19 -1.71 -7.06
CA PHE A 787 11.67 -0.93 -5.93
C PHE A 787 12.83 -0.54 -5.03
N LEU A 788 12.92 0.73 -4.65
CA LEU A 788 14.10 1.31 -4.01
C LEU A 788 13.81 1.74 -2.57
N PHE A 789 14.74 1.43 -1.65
CA PHE A 789 14.54 1.60 -0.21
C PHE A 789 15.80 2.17 0.48
N GLU A 790 15.58 3.19 1.31
CA GLU A 790 16.58 3.80 2.20
C GLU A 790 17.00 2.83 3.34
N PHE A 791 16.02 2.05 3.80
CA PHE A 791 16.10 0.91 4.71
C PHE A 791 15.01 -0.11 4.34
N LEU A 792 15.32 -1.40 4.43
CA LEU A 792 14.39 -2.47 4.06
C LEU A 792 14.49 -3.64 5.08
N PRO A 793 13.46 -3.88 5.90
CA PRO A 793 13.34 -5.13 6.64
C PRO A 793 13.28 -6.32 5.67
N PHE A 794 14.31 -7.17 5.65
CA PHE A 794 14.46 -8.25 4.65
C PHE A 794 13.27 -9.23 4.62
N ILE A 795 12.58 -9.39 5.75
CA ILE A 795 11.33 -10.16 5.89
C ILE A 795 10.24 -9.70 4.89
N ILE A 796 10.24 -8.45 4.41
CA ILE A 796 9.33 -7.99 3.35
C ILE A 796 9.52 -8.76 2.04
N TYR A 797 10.75 -9.11 1.67
CA TYR A 797 11.02 -9.95 0.50
C TYR A 797 10.49 -11.38 0.70
N HIS A 798 10.74 -11.98 1.87
CA HIS A 798 10.22 -13.31 2.18
C HIS A 798 8.68 -13.35 2.19
N ARG A 799 8.03 -12.36 2.82
CA ARG A 799 6.57 -12.23 2.82
C ARG A 799 6.02 -11.98 1.41
N LEU A 800 6.73 -11.24 0.56
CA LEU A 800 6.35 -11.05 -0.85
C LEU A 800 6.40 -12.36 -1.63
N VAL A 801 7.45 -13.16 -1.46
CA VAL A 801 7.56 -14.49 -2.07
C VAL A 801 6.42 -15.40 -1.61
N VAL A 802 6.13 -15.43 -0.30
CA VAL A 802 5.02 -16.23 0.25
C VAL A 802 3.67 -15.76 -0.27
N ALA A 803 3.40 -14.45 -0.27
CA ALA A 803 2.14 -13.88 -0.75
C ALA A 803 1.93 -14.09 -2.27
N CYS A 804 3.00 -14.14 -3.07
CA CYS A 804 2.92 -14.47 -4.50
C CYS A 804 2.64 -15.95 -4.77
N ILE A 805 3.09 -16.87 -3.91
CA ILE A 805 2.82 -18.32 -4.03
C ILE A 805 1.42 -18.67 -3.48
N ASN A 806 1.06 -18.13 -2.31
CA ASN A 806 -0.22 -18.44 -1.65
C ASN A 806 -1.44 -17.78 -2.34
N ASP A 807 -1.26 -16.73 -3.14
CA ASP A 807 -2.39 -16.07 -3.82
C ASP A 807 -2.81 -16.82 -5.10
N SER A 808 -3.94 -17.51 -5.01
CA SER A 808 -4.61 -18.19 -6.13
C SER A 808 -4.94 -17.27 -7.31
N ASN A 809 -5.11 -15.95 -7.08
CA ASN A 809 -5.32 -14.96 -8.13
C ASN A 809 -4.06 -14.73 -8.96
N MET A 810 -2.87 -14.76 -8.34
CA MET A 810 -1.59 -14.70 -9.05
C MET A 810 -1.25 -16.07 -9.67
N GLY A 811 -1.54 -17.16 -8.96
CA GLY A 811 -1.39 -18.53 -9.45
C GLY A 811 0.04 -18.91 -9.83
N MET A 812 1.02 -18.32 -9.15
CA MET A 812 2.43 -18.58 -9.35
C MET A 812 2.88 -19.83 -8.59
N LYS A 813 3.91 -20.52 -9.10
CA LYS A 813 4.53 -21.69 -8.42
C LYS A 813 6.05 -21.61 -8.52
N PRO A 814 6.82 -22.14 -7.56
CA PRO A 814 8.27 -22.23 -7.69
C PRO A 814 8.69 -22.96 -8.97
N TRP A 815 9.58 -22.37 -9.76
CA TRP A 815 10.11 -23.04 -10.94
C TRP A 815 10.99 -24.22 -10.52
N LYS A 816 10.74 -25.40 -11.10
CA LYS A 816 11.60 -26.57 -10.93
C LYS A 816 12.63 -26.67 -12.05
N ARG A 817 13.91 -26.87 -11.69
CA ARG A 817 15.00 -27.19 -12.62
C ARG A 817 15.82 -28.34 -12.03
N SER A 818 15.94 -29.44 -12.79
CA SER A 818 16.60 -30.68 -12.31
C SER A 818 16.07 -31.11 -10.94
N GLU A 819 14.74 -31.22 -10.87
CA GLU A 819 13.92 -31.56 -9.68
C GLU A 819 13.96 -30.56 -8.50
N ARG A 820 15.02 -29.75 -8.37
CA ARG A 820 15.17 -28.71 -7.35
C ARG A 820 14.27 -27.50 -7.59
N MET A 821 13.74 -26.94 -6.50
CA MET A 821 12.95 -25.70 -6.49
C MET A 821 13.89 -24.49 -6.61
N CYS A 822 13.63 -23.59 -7.56
CA CYS A 822 14.42 -22.35 -7.74
C CYS A 822 14.03 -21.24 -6.75
N ILE A 823 14.06 -21.55 -5.46
CA ILE A 823 13.85 -20.61 -4.35
C ILE A 823 15.17 -20.50 -3.59
N PHE A 824 15.79 -19.33 -3.57
CA PHE A 824 17.08 -19.05 -2.93
C PHE A 824 16.91 -17.96 -1.88
N HIS A 825 17.88 -17.85 -0.96
CA HIS A 825 17.80 -16.93 0.17
C HIS A 825 17.57 -15.47 -0.24
N THR A 826 18.20 -15.01 -1.33
CA THR A 826 18.08 -13.65 -1.88
C THR A 826 17.34 -13.54 -3.22
N VAL A 827 16.99 -14.67 -3.86
CA VAL A 827 16.38 -14.71 -5.21
C VAL A 827 15.35 -15.83 -5.29
N THR A 828 14.16 -15.58 -5.80
CA THR A 828 13.17 -16.62 -6.09
C THR A 828 12.71 -16.55 -7.53
N ILE A 829 12.61 -17.69 -8.22
CA ILE A 829 12.08 -17.78 -9.58
C ILE A 829 10.77 -18.59 -9.55
N LEU A 830 9.67 -17.93 -9.91
CA LEU A 830 8.33 -18.52 -9.99
C LEU A 830 7.90 -18.68 -11.46
N THR A 831 7.21 -19.75 -11.84
CA THR A 831 6.45 -19.80 -13.09
C THR A 831 5.14 -19.04 -12.93
N TYR A 832 4.72 -18.33 -13.98
CA TYR A 832 3.38 -17.73 -14.09
C TYR A 832 2.40 -18.71 -14.75
N LYS A 833 1.09 -18.40 -14.74
CA LYS A 833 -0.03 -19.25 -15.18
C LYS A 833 0.05 -19.85 -16.60
N ASN A 834 1.00 -19.42 -17.42
CA ASN A 834 1.21 -19.91 -18.79
C ASN A 834 2.42 -20.87 -18.91
N ASP A 835 3.11 -21.19 -17.81
CA ASP A 835 4.32 -22.05 -17.69
C ASP A 835 5.48 -21.71 -18.66
N THR A 836 5.38 -20.59 -19.38
CA THR A 836 6.39 -20.10 -20.32
C THR A 836 7.18 -18.94 -19.74
N HIS A 837 6.47 -18.05 -19.03
CA HIS A 837 7.02 -16.87 -18.36
C HIS A 837 7.36 -17.18 -16.92
N ARG A 838 8.56 -16.75 -16.50
CA ARG A 838 9.02 -16.87 -15.13
C ARG A 838 9.31 -15.49 -14.54
N VAL A 839 8.92 -15.31 -13.29
CA VAL A 839 9.15 -14.11 -12.49
C VAL A 839 10.33 -14.39 -11.58
N LEU A 840 11.47 -13.76 -11.84
CA LEU A 840 12.53 -13.63 -10.84
C LEU A 840 12.17 -12.45 -9.93
N ILE A 841 12.16 -12.68 -8.62
CA ILE A 841 12.04 -11.68 -7.56
C ILE A 841 13.32 -11.79 -6.73
N ALA A 842 14.04 -10.70 -6.52
CA ALA A 842 15.28 -10.68 -5.74
C ALA A 842 15.31 -9.54 -4.72
N ILE A 843 16.16 -9.67 -3.70
CA ILE A 843 16.51 -8.62 -2.75
C ILE A 843 18.02 -8.34 -2.83
N CYS A 844 18.40 -7.06 -2.91
CA CYS A 844 19.77 -6.61 -3.12
C CYS A 844 20.23 -5.62 -2.05
N ASP A 845 21.48 -5.79 -1.57
CA ASP A 845 22.19 -4.88 -0.68
C ASP A 845 23.19 -4.05 -1.49
N ASN A 846 22.71 -2.94 -2.05
CA ASN A 846 23.42 -2.05 -2.98
C ASN A 846 24.43 -1.14 -2.26
N LYS A 847 25.38 -1.74 -1.52
CA LYS A 847 26.43 -1.02 -0.76
C LYS A 847 27.46 -0.27 -1.62
N GLU A 848 27.35 -0.31 -2.94
CA GLU A 848 28.20 0.44 -3.86
C GLU A 848 28.00 1.97 -3.77
N ARG A 849 29.04 2.73 -4.13
CA ARG A 849 29.03 4.21 -4.09
C ARG A 849 27.96 4.84 -5.00
N THR A 850 27.45 4.07 -5.94
CA THR A 850 26.49 4.39 -7.01
C THR A 850 25.02 4.41 -6.56
N HIS A 851 24.72 3.92 -5.34
CA HIS A 851 23.35 3.71 -4.84
C HIS A 851 23.10 4.28 -3.43
N ARG A 852 23.90 5.25 -2.98
CA ARG A 852 23.92 5.74 -1.58
C ARG A 852 22.56 6.14 -1.00
N ASP A 853 21.68 6.70 -1.82
CA ASP A 853 20.36 7.18 -1.37
C ASP A 853 19.35 6.02 -1.20
N PHE A 854 19.55 4.91 -1.91
CA PHE A 854 18.73 3.70 -1.87
C PHE A 854 19.59 2.43 -1.81
N PRO A 855 20.24 2.15 -0.66
CA PRO A 855 21.14 1.01 -0.49
C PRO A 855 20.44 -0.35 -0.50
N TYR A 856 19.10 -0.43 -0.54
CA TYR A 856 18.40 -1.70 -0.77
C TYR A 856 17.43 -1.60 -1.95
N SER A 857 17.33 -2.68 -2.73
CA SER A 857 16.28 -2.84 -3.75
C SER A 857 15.59 -4.20 -3.64
N ILE A 858 14.32 -4.23 -4.05
CA ILE A 858 13.65 -5.46 -4.49
C ILE A 858 13.53 -5.39 -6.00
N GLU A 859 14.05 -6.39 -6.70
CA GLU A 859 14.14 -6.39 -8.17
C GLU A 859 13.26 -7.47 -8.79
N ILE A 860 12.55 -7.12 -9.85
CA ILE A 860 11.81 -8.05 -10.69
C ILE A 860 12.52 -8.19 -12.04
N GLN A 861 12.70 -9.43 -12.51
CA GLN A 861 13.10 -9.72 -13.89
C GLN A 861 12.24 -10.85 -14.46
N ILE A 862 11.61 -10.62 -15.61
CA ILE A 862 10.85 -11.66 -16.31
C ILE A 862 11.79 -12.40 -17.26
N ASN A 863 11.68 -13.74 -17.29
CA ASN A 863 12.51 -14.58 -18.15
C ASN A 863 11.72 -15.72 -18.81
N VAL A 864 12.16 -16.11 -20.01
CA VAL A 864 11.57 -17.17 -20.85
C VAL A 864 12.70 -18.00 -21.49
N THR A 865 12.52 -19.30 -21.70
CA THR A 865 13.54 -20.11 -22.40
C THR A 865 13.64 -19.73 -23.88
N LYS A 866 14.85 -19.54 -24.39
CA LYS A 866 15.11 -19.28 -25.82
C LYS A 866 14.53 -20.39 -26.71
N PRO A 867 14.01 -20.08 -27.91
CA PRO A 867 14.00 -18.77 -28.56
C PRO A 867 12.78 -17.88 -28.23
N ARG A 868 11.97 -18.21 -27.21
CA ARG A 868 10.72 -17.46 -26.90
C ARG A 868 10.99 -16.00 -26.55
N GLU A 869 10.04 -15.13 -26.87
CA GLU A 869 10.04 -13.72 -26.51
C GLU A 869 9.17 -13.45 -25.27
N ILE A 870 9.20 -12.21 -24.76
CA ILE A 870 8.57 -11.80 -23.50
C ILE A 870 7.33 -10.94 -23.80
N ASP A 871 6.20 -11.34 -23.24
CA ASP A 871 4.92 -10.62 -23.32
C ASP A 871 4.93 -9.36 -22.43
N THR A 872 5.00 -8.20 -23.07
CA THR A 872 5.01 -6.85 -22.46
C THR A 872 3.70 -6.52 -21.72
N ARG A 873 2.58 -7.11 -22.13
CA ARG A 873 1.26 -6.92 -21.48
C ARG A 873 1.21 -7.68 -20.17
N LEU A 874 1.72 -8.92 -20.18
CA LEU A 874 1.88 -9.76 -19.00
C LEU A 874 2.87 -9.13 -18.00
N THR A 875 4.02 -8.63 -18.45
CA THR A 875 5.00 -8.00 -17.54
C THR A 875 4.49 -6.70 -16.93
N SER A 876 3.77 -5.86 -17.69
CA SER A 876 3.12 -4.66 -17.14
C SER A 876 2.04 -5.01 -16.11
N LYS A 877 1.26 -6.06 -16.36
CA LYS A 877 0.31 -6.61 -15.38
C LYS A 877 1.03 -7.07 -14.10
N LEU A 878 2.15 -7.79 -14.23
CA LEU A 878 2.96 -8.24 -13.10
C LEU A 878 3.56 -7.07 -12.29
N LYS A 879 4.06 -6.01 -12.94
CA LYS A 879 4.50 -4.76 -12.26
C LYS A 879 3.38 -4.25 -11.34
N LYS A 880 2.13 -4.25 -11.79
CA LYS A 880 0.98 -3.86 -10.95
C LYS A 880 0.70 -4.86 -9.83
N GLU A 881 0.48 -6.14 -10.15
CA GLU A 881 0.13 -7.17 -9.15
C GLU A 881 1.15 -7.23 -8.00
N ILE A 882 2.45 -7.16 -8.33
CA ILE A 882 3.55 -7.18 -7.34
C ILE A 882 3.65 -5.85 -6.57
N SER A 883 3.40 -4.69 -7.21
CA SER A 883 3.36 -3.39 -6.53
C SER A 883 2.20 -3.30 -5.53
N ASP A 884 1.02 -3.83 -5.88
CA ASP A 884 -0.14 -3.88 -5.01
C ASP A 884 0.16 -4.76 -3.78
N LYS A 885 0.77 -5.95 -3.98
CA LYS A 885 1.23 -6.83 -2.88
C LYS A 885 2.27 -6.15 -1.99
N LEU A 886 3.32 -5.56 -2.57
CA LEU A 886 4.33 -4.81 -1.82
C LEU A 886 3.76 -3.62 -1.05
N THR A 887 2.65 -3.04 -1.51
CA THR A 887 1.94 -1.99 -0.78
C THR A 887 1.20 -2.59 0.42
N VAL A 888 0.43 -3.67 0.24
CA VAL A 888 -0.28 -4.35 1.34
C VAL A 888 0.68 -4.86 2.43
N LEU A 889 1.80 -5.48 2.05
CA LEU A 889 2.80 -5.99 3.00
C LEU A 889 3.53 -4.90 3.82
N ARG A 890 3.34 -3.62 3.47
CA ARG A 890 3.87 -2.44 4.18
C ARG A 890 2.76 -1.56 4.79
N ARG A 891 1.49 -1.97 4.73
CA ARG A 891 0.34 -1.22 5.28
C ARG A 891 0.15 -1.30 6.80
N GLY A 892 1.18 -1.75 7.54
CA GLY A 892 1.18 -1.64 9.02
C GLY A 892 1.13 -0.19 9.53
N ILE A 893 1.31 0.80 8.64
CA ILE A 893 1.19 2.23 8.95
C ILE A 893 0.27 2.90 7.91
N LEU A 894 -0.70 3.67 8.39
CA LEU A 894 -1.68 4.44 7.60
C LEU A 894 -1.10 5.64 6.81
N SER A 895 0.23 5.72 6.63
CA SER A 895 0.89 6.90 6.04
C SER A 895 1.11 6.75 4.53
N SER A 896 0.65 7.75 3.77
CA SER A 896 0.70 7.80 2.30
C SER A 896 2.10 8.03 1.70
N GLU A 897 3.14 8.19 2.52
CA GLU A 897 4.49 8.55 2.06
C GLU A 897 5.37 7.35 1.64
N PHE A 898 4.91 6.11 1.81
CA PHE A 898 5.71 4.90 1.51
C PHE A 898 5.50 4.32 0.10
N TYR A 899 5.24 5.17 -0.88
CA TYR A 899 5.50 4.82 -2.27
C TYR A 899 7.01 4.56 -2.42
N PRO A 900 7.45 3.35 -2.82
CA PRO A 900 8.85 3.13 -3.08
C PRO A 900 9.24 4.00 -4.28
N HIS A 901 10.38 4.68 -4.22
CA HIS A 901 10.97 5.20 -5.44
C HIS A 901 11.24 4.00 -6.35
N VAL A 902 10.98 4.14 -7.65
CA VAL A 902 11.16 3.06 -8.61
C VAL A 902 12.21 3.45 -9.62
N GLY A 903 12.91 2.44 -10.12
CA GLY A 903 13.97 2.62 -11.10
C GLY A 903 14.23 1.34 -11.88
N TYR A 904 15.21 1.42 -12.76
CA TYR A 904 15.56 0.34 -13.66
C TYR A 904 17.08 0.20 -13.74
N ARG A 905 17.57 -1.03 -13.75
CA ARG A 905 19.00 -1.32 -14.00
C ARG A 905 19.35 -0.92 -15.44
N CYS A 906 20.37 -0.09 -15.61
CA CYS A 906 20.74 0.52 -16.89
C CYS A 906 21.24 -0.45 -17.98
N ARG A 907 21.47 -1.73 -17.64
CA ARG A 907 21.87 -2.76 -18.60
C ARG A 907 20.88 -3.91 -18.67
N LEU A 908 20.57 -4.33 -19.90
CA LEU A 908 19.69 -5.46 -20.21
C LEU A 908 20.45 -6.79 -20.06
N GLU A 909 20.79 -7.14 -18.81
CA GLU A 909 21.55 -8.33 -18.47
C GLU A 909 20.78 -9.26 -17.52
N THR A 910 21.10 -10.56 -17.54
CA THR A 910 20.62 -11.54 -16.54
C THR A 910 21.11 -11.17 -15.14
N PHE A 911 20.21 -11.18 -14.16
CA PHE A 911 20.52 -10.93 -12.74
C PHE A 911 21.78 -11.65 -12.24
N GLY A 912 22.68 -10.93 -11.55
CA GLY A 912 23.88 -11.49 -10.90
C GLY A 912 25.04 -11.93 -11.83
N LYS A 913 25.01 -11.63 -13.13
CA LYS A 913 26.04 -12.07 -14.09
C LYS A 913 27.33 -11.22 -14.11
N ASN A 914 27.25 -9.95 -13.70
CA ASN A 914 28.34 -8.98 -13.72
C ASN A 914 28.25 -8.09 -12.45
N VAL A 915 29.22 -7.20 -12.26
CA VAL A 915 29.11 -6.09 -11.28
C VAL A 915 27.80 -5.33 -11.53
N GLU A 916 27.09 -5.01 -10.46
CA GLU A 916 25.68 -4.63 -10.53
C GLU A 916 25.48 -3.25 -11.16
N SER A 917 25.02 -3.24 -12.42
CA SER A 917 24.86 -2.02 -13.22
C SER A 917 23.99 -0.99 -12.50
N HIS A 918 24.31 0.30 -12.64
CA HIS A 918 23.60 1.39 -11.96
C HIS A 918 22.07 1.36 -12.19
N ILE A 919 21.30 1.75 -11.17
CA ILE A 919 19.84 1.92 -11.22
C ILE A 919 19.54 3.37 -11.52
N ILE A 920 18.92 3.62 -12.67
CA ILE A 920 18.38 4.92 -13.04
C ILE A 920 16.98 5.01 -12.44
N THR A 921 16.69 6.05 -11.67
CA THR A 921 15.34 6.28 -11.13
C THR A 921 14.37 6.69 -12.24
N GLU A 922 13.07 6.40 -12.08
CA GLU A 922 12.03 6.83 -13.03
C GLU A 922 11.95 8.38 -13.13
N GLU A 923 12.42 9.08 -12.08
CA GLU A 923 12.62 10.54 -12.01
C GLU A 923 13.80 11.05 -12.87
N GLU A 924 14.88 10.26 -13.03
CA GLU A 924 16.00 10.57 -13.92
C GLU A 924 15.67 10.29 -15.40
N MET A 925 14.68 9.43 -15.69
CA MET A 925 14.27 9.01 -17.04
C MET A 925 13.40 10.02 -17.79
N SER A 926 13.98 11.19 -18.09
CA SER A 926 13.29 12.32 -18.75
C SER A 926 13.44 12.39 -20.28
N GLY A 927 14.28 11.54 -20.89
CA GLY A 927 14.51 11.49 -22.34
C GLY A 927 14.42 10.07 -22.92
N SER A 928 14.54 9.94 -24.24
CA SER A 928 14.63 8.65 -24.95
C SER A 928 15.95 7.92 -24.69
N GLU A 929 17.00 8.69 -24.45
CA GLU A 929 18.34 8.21 -24.10
C GLU A 929 18.79 8.83 -22.77
N TYR A 930 19.64 8.11 -22.04
CA TYR A 930 20.25 8.57 -20.79
C TYR A 930 21.75 8.21 -20.79
N ASP A 931 22.64 9.21 -20.67
CA ASP A 931 24.06 8.97 -20.41
C ASP A 931 24.26 8.53 -18.96
N CYS A 932 24.86 7.36 -18.75
CA CYS A 932 25.03 6.74 -17.44
C CYS A 932 26.50 6.79 -16.96
N PRO A 933 26.96 7.92 -16.38
CA PRO A 933 28.34 8.09 -15.90
C PRO A 933 28.64 7.34 -14.60
N LYS A 934 27.63 6.73 -13.97
CA LYS A 934 27.76 6.05 -12.67
C LYS A 934 28.22 4.59 -12.78
N CYS A 935 28.25 4.00 -13.98
CA CYS A 935 28.83 2.66 -14.20
C CYS A 935 30.36 2.71 -14.37
N SER A 936 31.01 1.56 -14.24
CA SER A 936 32.48 1.41 -14.40
C SER A 936 33.01 1.86 -15.76
N GLN A 937 32.14 1.88 -16.78
CA GLN A 937 32.33 2.61 -18.03
C GLN A 937 31.05 3.43 -18.29
N PRO A 938 31.16 4.74 -18.58
CA PRO A 938 30.05 5.55 -19.09
C PRO A 938 29.50 4.95 -20.40
N HIS A 939 28.19 5.02 -20.57
CA HIS A 939 27.48 4.45 -21.71
C HIS A 939 26.11 5.10 -21.84
N ILE A 940 25.64 5.22 -23.09
CA ILE A 940 24.28 5.67 -23.40
C ILE A 940 23.31 4.50 -23.19
N VAL A 941 22.16 4.80 -22.61
CA VAL A 941 21.12 3.85 -22.23
C VAL A 941 19.84 4.21 -22.97
N ASP A 942 19.35 3.30 -23.82
CA ASP A 942 18.04 3.41 -24.44
C ASP A 942 16.95 3.20 -23.37
N VAL A 943 16.28 4.30 -23.01
CA VAL A 943 15.23 4.34 -22.01
C VAL A 943 13.96 3.65 -22.51
N GLY A 944 13.69 3.70 -23.82
CA GLY A 944 12.57 3.02 -24.46
C GLY A 944 12.72 1.49 -24.40
N SER A 945 13.88 0.96 -24.78
CA SER A 945 14.18 -0.48 -24.68
C SER A 945 14.11 -1.04 -23.27
N ILE A 946 14.32 -0.20 -22.25
CA ILE A 946 14.16 -0.57 -20.84
C ILE A 946 12.70 -0.48 -20.38
N ARG A 947 11.98 0.61 -20.68
CA ARG A 947 10.61 0.87 -20.19
C ARG A 947 9.56 -0.02 -20.85
N ARG A 948 9.71 -0.36 -22.15
CA ARG A 948 8.77 -1.20 -22.92
C ARG A 948 8.45 -2.56 -22.27
N PHE A 949 9.35 -3.09 -21.43
CA PHE A 949 9.14 -4.33 -20.71
C PHE A 949 8.21 -4.21 -19.50
N TRP A 950 7.72 -3.02 -19.15
CA TRP A 950 7.00 -2.77 -17.89
C TRP A 950 5.86 -1.78 -18.00
N GLU A 951 5.88 -0.92 -19.02
CA GLU A 951 4.76 -0.09 -19.41
C GLU A 951 3.75 -0.90 -20.24
N LYS A 952 2.52 -0.42 -20.36
CA LYS A 952 1.56 -1.02 -21.29
C LYS A 952 1.98 -0.64 -22.70
N ASP A 953 1.91 -1.59 -23.64
CA ASP A 953 1.69 -1.22 -25.03
C ASP A 953 0.48 -0.25 -25.06
N GLU A 954 0.63 0.91 -25.71
CA GLU A 954 -0.55 1.45 -26.39
C GLU A 954 -1.00 0.39 -27.40
N PRO A 955 -2.31 0.17 -27.61
CA PRO A 955 -2.78 -0.94 -28.43
C PRO A 955 -2.33 -0.76 -29.88
N HIS A 956 -1.19 -1.35 -30.22
CA HIS A 956 -0.65 -1.37 -31.56
C HIS A 956 -1.69 -1.95 -32.51
N THR A 957 -2.18 -1.09 -33.38
CA THR A 957 -2.96 -1.47 -34.57
C THR A 957 -2.09 -2.34 -35.49
N PRO A 958 -2.64 -3.34 -36.19
CA PRO A 958 -1.88 -4.09 -37.19
C PRO A 958 -1.21 -3.17 -38.23
N TRP A 959 -1.87 -2.05 -38.54
CA TRP A 959 -1.37 -0.96 -39.39
C TRP A 959 -0.05 -0.34 -38.90
N THR A 960 0.17 -0.22 -37.59
CA THR A 960 1.43 0.31 -37.02
C THR A 960 2.53 -0.74 -36.95
N ASP A 961 2.20 -2.02 -36.77
CA ASP A 961 3.21 -3.09 -36.68
C ASP A 961 3.89 -3.35 -38.03
N ILE A 962 3.16 -3.23 -39.14
CA ILE A 962 3.72 -3.37 -40.50
C ILE A 962 4.59 -2.16 -40.88
N LEU A 963 4.22 -0.95 -40.42
CA LEU A 963 4.98 0.28 -40.66
C LEU A 963 6.16 0.49 -39.70
N SER A 964 6.29 -0.34 -38.65
CA SER A 964 7.49 -0.39 -37.82
C SER A 964 8.73 -0.80 -38.64
N ASP A 965 9.94 -0.47 -38.17
CA ASP A 965 11.17 -0.87 -38.87
C ASP A 965 11.31 -2.40 -39.01
N VAL A 966 10.78 -3.16 -38.03
CA VAL A 966 10.74 -4.63 -38.07
C VAL A 966 9.71 -5.13 -39.08
N GLY A 967 8.56 -4.45 -39.20
CA GLY A 967 7.55 -4.70 -40.22
C GLY A 967 8.07 -4.44 -41.63
N LEU A 968 8.62 -3.25 -41.88
CA LEU A 968 9.20 -2.88 -43.17
C LEU A 968 10.39 -3.76 -43.55
N MET A 969 11.25 -4.15 -42.60
CA MET A 969 12.33 -5.13 -42.85
C MET A 969 11.77 -6.53 -43.23
N ASN A 970 10.57 -6.91 -42.76
CA ASN A 970 9.95 -8.16 -43.19
C ASN A 970 9.35 -8.06 -44.60
N VAL A 971 8.69 -6.94 -44.94
CA VAL A 971 8.24 -6.66 -46.31
C VAL A 971 9.43 -6.61 -47.28
N ALA A 972 10.55 -6.01 -46.86
CA ALA A 972 11.78 -5.92 -47.64
C ALA A 972 12.39 -7.29 -48.00
N LYS A 973 12.21 -8.32 -47.16
CA LYS A 973 12.68 -9.68 -47.43
C LYS A 973 11.84 -10.40 -48.50
N GLN A 974 10.57 -10.03 -48.68
CA GLN A 974 9.65 -10.64 -49.66
C GLN A 974 9.64 -9.90 -51.01
N LEU A 975 10.02 -8.61 -51.05
CA LEU A 975 9.95 -7.77 -52.26
C LEU A 975 10.85 -8.25 -53.41
N GLY A 976 12.04 -8.78 -53.14
CA GLY A 976 12.92 -9.34 -54.16
C GLY A 976 13.49 -8.31 -55.14
N ALA A 977 13.70 -8.71 -56.40
CA ALA A 977 14.39 -7.89 -57.40
C ALA A 977 13.57 -6.65 -57.86
N GLU A 978 12.24 -6.79 -57.94
CA GLU A 978 11.35 -5.75 -58.51
C GLU A 978 11.05 -4.58 -57.56
N TRP A 979 11.72 -4.52 -56.40
CA TRP A 979 11.51 -3.49 -55.38
C TRP A 979 11.59 -2.05 -55.90
N THR A 980 12.44 -1.81 -56.92
CA THR A 980 12.61 -0.49 -57.53
C THR A 980 11.33 0.02 -58.19
N GLN A 981 10.51 -0.88 -58.74
CA GLN A 981 9.20 -0.53 -59.31
C GLN A 981 8.19 -0.17 -58.21
N VAL A 982 8.18 -0.94 -57.11
CA VAL A 982 7.28 -0.70 -55.96
C VAL A 982 7.60 0.62 -55.27
N VAL A 983 8.88 0.91 -54.97
CA VAL A 983 9.22 2.19 -54.32
C VAL A 983 9.10 3.38 -55.27
N GLY A 984 9.17 3.16 -56.60
CA GLY A 984 8.80 4.15 -57.60
C GLY A 984 7.32 4.53 -57.56
N HIS A 985 6.42 3.55 -57.44
CA HIS A 985 4.99 3.78 -57.20
C HIS A 985 4.70 4.45 -55.84
N LEU A 986 5.57 4.25 -54.85
CA LEU A 986 5.56 4.97 -53.56
C LEU A 986 6.20 6.38 -53.64
N GLY A 987 6.59 6.85 -54.83
CA GLY A 987 7.04 8.22 -55.07
C GLY A 987 8.52 8.49 -54.83
N LEU A 988 9.37 7.47 -54.65
CA LEU A 988 10.82 7.69 -54.65
C LEU A 988 11.32 8.02 -56.06
N LYS A 989 12.16 9.06 -56.15
CA LYS A 989 12.75 9.51 -57.42
C LYS A 989 13.88 8.56 -57.83
N GLN A 990 14.03 8.33 -59.14
CA GLN A 990 15.07 7.44 -59.68
C GLN A 990 16.48 7.75 -59.14
N ALA A 991 16.87 9.02 -59.10
CA ALA A 991 18.17 9.45 -58.56
C ALA A 991 18.36 9.11 -57.07
N GLU A 992 17.30 9.02 -56.27
CA GLU A 992 17.37 8.55 -54.89
C GLU A 992 17.47 7.03 -54.81
N ILE A 993 16.72 6.30 -55.64
CA ILE A 993 16.81 4.83 -55.74
C ILE A 993 18.25 4.42 -56.11
N ASP A 994 18.87 5.16 -57.03
CA ASP A 994 20.26 4.90 -57.46
C ASP A 994 21.29 5.35 -56.40
N GLN A 995 21.04 6.44 -55.66
CA GLN A 995 21.86 6.77 -54.49
C GLN A 995 21.78 5.67 -53.41
N ILE A 996 20.60 5.13 -53.10
CA ILE A 996 20.43 4.06 -52.10
C ILE A 996 21.19 2.78 -52.52
N LYS A 997 21.20 2.43 -53.81
CA LYS A 997 22.02 1.32 -54.34
C LYS A 997 23.52 1.57 -54.17
N LEU A 998 23.96 2.81 -54.37
CA LEU A 998 25.37 3.22 -54.32
C LEU A 998 25.87 3.35 -52.87
N ASP A 999 25.02 3.82 -51.95
CA ASP A 999 25.26 3.86 -50.50
C ASP A 999 25.36 2.46 -49.88
N ASN A 1000 24.63 1.48 -50.44
CA ASN A 1000 24.46 0.12 -49.87
C ASN A 1000 24.78 -0.98 -50.90
N PRO A 1001 26.00 -1.07 -51.45
CA PRO A 1001 26.33 -2.06 -52.46
C PRO A 1001 26.20 -3.49 -51.93
N TYR A 1002 25.72 -4.40 -52.80
CA TYR A 1002 25.56 -5.84 -52.55
C TYR A 1002 24.59 -6.28 -51.42
N ASN A 1003 23.84 -5.37 -50.78
CA ASN A 1003 22.83 -5.72 -49.78
C ASN A 1003 21.42 -5.23 -50.16
N THR A 1004 20.75 -5.98 -51.04
CA THR A 1004 19.42 -5.65 -51.57
C THR A 1004 18.38 -5.50 -50.45
N ILE A 1005 18.41 -6.34 -49.41
CA ILE A 1005 17.43 -6.25 -48.31
C ILE A 1005 17.60 -4.91 -47.55
N ASN A 1006 18.83 -4.45 -47.35
CA ASN A 1006 19.07 -3.15 -46.72
C ASN A 1006 18.69 -1.98 -47.63
N GLN A 1007 18.96 -2.07 -48.94
CA GLN A 1007 18.49 -1.09 -49.94
C GLN A 1007 16.97 -0.92 -49.89
N ILE A 1008 16.22 -2.03 -49.88
CA ILE A 1008 14.76 -2.04 -49.82
C ILE A 1008 14.26 -1.49 -48.47
N THR A 1009 14.86 -1.93 -47.35
CA THR A 1009 14.47 -1.47 -46.00
C THR A 1009 14.64 0.05 -45.88
N ILE A 1010 15.79 0.59 -46.29
CA ILE A 1010 16.05 2.04 -46.29
C ILE A 1010 15.09 2.78 -47.23
N ALA A 1011 14.78 2.23 -48.41
CA ALA A 1011 13.84 2.85 -49.34
C ALA A 1011 12.41 2.91 -48.79
N LEU A 1012 11.93 1.84 -48.13
CA LEU A 1012 10.62 1.81 -47.48
C LEU A 1012 10.56 2.73 -46.25
N GLN A 1013 11.63 2.80 -45.45
CA GLN A 1013 11.74 3.76 -44.33
C GLN A 1013 11.68 5.21 -44.85
N ARG A 1014 12.52 5.58 -45.83
CA ARG A 1014 12.50 6.92 -46.44
C ARG A 1014 11.17 7.26 -47.13
N TRP A 1015 10.39 6.28 -47.58
CA TRP A 1015 9.02 6.51 -48.04
C TRP A 1015 8.08 6.82 -46.86
N ARG A 1016 8.04 5.95 -45.84
CA ARG A 1016 7.20 6.08 -44.64
C ARG A 1016 7.44 7.42 -43.94
N ASP A 1017 8.71 7.76 -43.74
CA ASP A 1017 9.14 8.95 -43.00
C ASP A 1017 8.82 10.28 -43.71
N ARG A 1018 8.22 10.22 -44.92
CA ARG A 1018 7.68 11.35 -45.68
C ARG A 1018 6.16 11.44 -45.70
N GLN A 1019 5.44 10.47 -45.12
CA GLN A 1019 3.97 10.47 -45.15
C GLN A 1019 3.38 11.19 -43.94
N GLU A 1020 2.59 12.23 -44.20
CA GLU A 1020 1.75 12.89 -43.20
C GLU A 1020 0.34 12.28 -43.25
N GLY A 1021 -0.06 11.53 -42.22
CA GLY A 1021 -1.37 10.88 -42.20
C GLY A 1021 -1.58 9.87 -41.07
N GLN A 1022 -2.69 9.14 -41.11
CA GLN A 1022 -2.95 8.00 -40.22
C GLN A 1022 -2.31 6.72 -40.77
N ALA A 1023 -1.90 5.81 -39.90
CA ALA A 1023 -1.21 4.56 -40.26
C ALA A 1023 -2.00 3.73 -41.29
N ASP A 1024 -3.32 3.62 -41.11
CA ASP A 1024 -4.25 2.95 -42.03
C ASP A 1024 -4.14 3.52 -43.46
N THR A 1025 -4.11 4.85 -43.60
CA THR A 1025 -3.97 5.54 -44.91
C THR A 1025 -2.62 5.27 -45.56
N ILE A 1026 -1.55 5.29 -44.76
CA ILE A 1026 -0.18 5.01 -45.20
C ILE A 1026 -0.07 3.55 -45.66
N LEU A 1027 -0.69 2.60 -44.95
CA LEU A 1027 -0.69 1.20 -45.37
C LEU A 1027 -1.51 0.96 -46.65
N GLN A 1028 -2.60 1.69 -46.88
CA GLN A 1028 -3.34 1.61 -48.15
C GLN A 1028 -2.51 2.11 -49.34
N GLN A 1029 -1.60 3.07 -49.17
CA GLN A 1029 -0.64 3.43 -50.22
C GLN A 1029 0.31 2.26 -50.52
N LEU A 1030 0.86 1.60 -49.49
CA LEU A 1030 1.72 0.41 -49.65
C LEU A 1030 0.98 -0.73 -50.37
N PHE A 1031 -0.26 -1.01 -49.97
CA PHE A 1031 -1.12 -2.00 -50.62
C PHE A 1031 -1.47 -1.62 -52.07
N SER A 1032 -1.67 -0.32 -52.36
CA SER A 1032 -1.88 0.17 -53.71
C SER A 1032 -0.63 -0.01 -54.59
N ALA A 1033 0.56 0.30 -54.09
CA ALA A 1033 1.81 0.12 -54.83
C ALA A 1033 2.12 -1.36 -55.12
N LEU A 1034 1.88 -2.25 -54.15
CA LEU A 1034 2.01 -3.70 -54.35
C LEU A 1034 1.01 -4.22 -55.41
N ARG A 1035 -0.25 -3.76 -55.38
CA ARG A 1035 -1.25 -4.07 -56.42
C ARG A 1035 -0.87 -3.52 -57.80
N SER A 1036 -0.28 -2.32 -57.88
CA SER A 1036 0.18 -1.71 -59.13
C SER A 1036 1.42 -2.39 -59.74
N CYS A 1037 2.07 -3.29 -59.00
CA CYS A 1037 3.23 -4.07 -59.45
C CYS A 1037 2.92 -5.59 -59.52
N ASP A 1038 1.64 -5.97 -59.61
CA ASP A 1038 1.14 -7.35 -59.65
C ASP A 1038 1.59 -8.26 -58.47
N ARG A 1039 2.02 -7.67 -57.34
CA ARG A 1039 2.43 -8.39 -56.11
C ARG A 1039 1.25 -8.66 -55.17
N THR A 1040 0.20 -9.30 -55.70
CA THR A 1040 -0.94 -9.76 -54.88
C THR A 1040 -0.56 -10.91 -53.96
N ASP A 1041 0.43 -11.72 -54.35
CA ASP A 1041 1.06 -12.74 -53.50
C ASP A 1041 1.51 -12.18 -52.14
N MET A 1042 2.28 -11.09 -52.17
CA MET A 1042 2.74 -10.41 -50.95
C MET A 1042 1.61 -9.74 -50.18
N LEU A 1043 0.61 -9.22 -50.90
CA LEU A 1043 -0.52 -8.56 -50.26
C LEU A 1043 -1.32 -9.54 -49.39
N GLU A 1044 -1.58 -10.74 -49.92
CA GLU A 1044 -2.30 -11.81 -49.22
C GLU A 1044 -1.45 -12.34 -48.05
N ASP A 1045 -0.15 -12.63 -48.26
CA ASP A 1045 0.82 -12.98 -47.22
C ASP A 1045 0.83 -11.98 -46.04
N ILE A 1046 0.84 -10.67 -46.34
CA ILE A 1046 0.87 -9.61 -45.33
C ILE A 1046 -0.50 -9.48 -44.64
N GLN A 1047 -1.61 -9.59 -45.38
CA GLN A 1047 -2.96 -9.48 -44.81
C GLN A 1047 -3.30 -10.67 -43.90
N GLU A 1048 -2.90 -11.89 -44.25
CA GLU A 1048 -3.05 -13.07 -43.39
C GLU A 1048 -2.16 -12.96 -42.15
N LYS A 1049 -0.86 -12.71 -42.34
CA LYS A 1049 0.13 -12.65 -41.25
C LYS A 1049 -0.19 -11.60 -40.17
N TYR A 1050 -0.81 -10.49 -40.55
CA TYR A 1050 -1.23 -9.42 -39.64
C TYR A 1050 -2.75 -9.38 -39.39
N ASN A 1051 -3.48 -10.42 -39.83
CA ASN A 1051 -4.89 -10.67 -39.54
C ASN A 1051 -5.85 -9.53 -39.98
N ILE A 1052 -5.54 -8.90 -41.12
CA ILE A 1052 -6.28 -7.77 -41.68
C ILE A 1052 -7.44 -8.30 -42.54
N THR A 1053 -8.65 -8.29 -41.99
CA THR A 1053 -9.86 -8.74 -42.70
C THR A 1053 -10.51 -7.62 -43.53
N GLU A 1054 -11.06 -7.95 -44.71
CA GLU A 1054 -11.84 -7.00 -45.54
C GLU A 1054 -13.18 -6.62 -44.87
N ARG A 1055 -13.15 -5.69 -43.91
CA ARG A 1055 -14.34 -5.05 -43.33
C ARG A 1055 -14.59 -3.62 -43.85
N SER A 1056 -14.19 -3.36 -45.10
CA SER A 1056 -14.16 -2.00 -45.69
C SER A 1056 -14.93 -1.84 -47.02
N ARG A 1057 -15.71 -2.85 -47.45
CA ARG A 1057 -16.46 -2.78 -48.73
C ARG A 1057 -17.83 -2.10 -48.67
N ASN A 1058 -18.36 -1.81 -47.47
CA ASN A 1058 -19.70 -1.23 -47.28
C ASN A 1058 -19.68 0.21 -46.74
N HIS A 1059 -19.02 1.14 -47.45
CA HIS A 1059 -19.30 2.58 -47.33
C HIS A 1059 -19.15 3.32 -48.69
N ALA A 1060 -19.80 2.79 -49.73
CA ALA A 1060 -20.00 3.53 -50.97
C ALA A 1060 -21.08 4.61 -50.79
N SER A 1061 -20.68 5.87 -50.65
CA SER A 1061 -21.59 7.03 -50.58
C SER A 1061 -21.34 8.04 -51.70
N SER A 1062 -21.99 7.78 -52.83
CA SER A 1062 -22.74 8.77 -53.61
C SER A 1062 -22.15 10.20 -53.74
N SER A 1063 -21.09 10.34 -54.52
CA SER A 1063 -20.62 11.64 -55.04
C SER A 1063 -20.09 11.50 -56.47
N ASP A 1064 -19.16 10.57 -56.70
CA ASP A 1064 -18.44 10.43 -57.98
C ASP A 1064 -19.20 9.65 -59.08
N LYS A 1065 -20.46 10.03 -59.35
CA LYS A 1065 -21.22 9.55 -60.52
C LYS A 1065 -21.70 10.64 -61.50
N GLU A 1066 -21.37 11.91 -61.24
CA GLU A 1066 -21.68 13.03 -62.15
C GLU A 1066 -20.41 13.69 -62.73
N LYS A 1067 -19.58 12.89 -63.41
CA LYS A 1067 -18.68 13.30 -64.50
C LYS A 1067 -18.30 12.06 -65.33
N ILE A 1068 -17.86 12.28 -66.57
CA ILE A 1068 -17.45 11.23 -67.53
C ILE A 1068 -18.61 10.32 -68.02
N THR A 1069 -19.77 10.93 -68.28
CA THR A 1069 -20.78 10.41 -69.25
C THR A 1069 -20.87 11.32 -70.48
N ASN A 1070 -19.71 11.64 -71.07
CA ASN A 1070 -19.61 12.32 -72.37
C ASN A 1070 -18.19 12.15 -72.96
N LEU A 1071 -17.99 11.09 -73.77
CA LEU A 1071 -16.99 10.94 -74.85
C LEU A 1071 -16.87 9.45 -75.24
N ASN A 1072 -17.77 8.97 -76.11
CA ASN A 1072 -17.59 7.73 -76.90
C ASN A 1072 -18.70 7.60 -77.96
N SER A 1073 -18.63 8.38 -79.04
CA SER A 1073 -19.63 8.35 -80.11
C SER A 1073 -19.09 8.80 -81.48
N SER A 1074 -17.95 8.23 -81.91
CA SER A 1074 -17.45 8.26 -83.30
C SER A 1074 -16.30 7.23 -83.44
N THR A 1075 -16.56 5.97 -83.76
CA THR A 1075 -16.71 5.39 -85.12
C THR A 1075 -15.43 5.41 -85.98
N SER A 1076 -14.84 4.23 -86.13
CA SER A 1076 -14.17 3.69 -87.34
C SER A 1076 -13.40 4.65 -88.27
N TYR A 1077 -12.10 4.42 -88.42
CA TYR A 1077 -11.62 3.45 -89.43
C TYR A 1077 -10.32 2.77 -88.98
#